data_AF-A0A8H6T4D6-F1
#
_entry.id   AF-A0A8H6T4D6-F1
#
_cell.length_a   1.000
_cell.length_b   1.000
_cell.length_c   1.000
_cell.angle_alpha   90.00
_cell.angle_beta   90.00
_cell.angle_gamma   90.00
#
_symmetry.space_group_name_H-M   'P 1'
#
loop_
_entity.id
_entity.type
_entity.pdbx_description
1 polymer ?
#
loop_
_entity_poly.entity_id
_entity_poly.type
_entity_poly.pdbx_seq_one_letter_code
_entity_poly.pdbx_strand_id
1 'polypeptide(L)'
;MHNSTPTEMQRPTHSRLHIRNAHDAHVVFEAVRQGFLPSITRRLDDHEKATLIKSGAVFCWEESDSASGLRRWTDADGRLWSQSRMREPYLFYDEKLGNEPAPAPDPGVQTFRFVNGAHLGNSSSAFSHRERSTATHGGLVKQAYSVHVLVNPTALPRKWHIVAYFLHDDLPCIPTVDQDECLRNIIVPAGLYRSGKTRDGNDDESAEARTKGTKASRRARADMALARPTLPSMLSGKMCGILGLLLHDANVDAAPEICEGLSLLQHRGQDACGIVTCGLKGRLYQCKANGMVRDIFDSNSISKLVGGMGVGHVRYPTAGSFNNAEAQPFYVNSPYGIVFAHNGNLINTSSLLQYMDATAHRHINTSSDSELLLNIFANNLQQTGKFRINEEDIFTALGGMMQQVKGAYACVAMLAGFGIMAFRDPNGIRPVGMAVRRTESGNDYLFASESVVADAGGFGEWQDVKPGEAVIITRNGVSRRQVAPPATFAPDIFEYVYFARPDSVLDGISVYRSRMAMGDALADEVQRVLAENDLSVDVVIPVPDTSRVAALNLAQKLQLPYREGFIKNRYVGRTFIMPGQEMRKKNVRRKLNAMALEFSGKNVLIVDDSIVRGHCRKLYSNVYGIDMPSRRELVAFGRDTDSIASTIGADLVIFQTLPDLVESVRQFNREIGTFDCSVFTGDYVTGGVDEGYLAHLEGLRADNARGKTLGGMVNVQPANGAPINGAGTRGSNDVTLGSGAPPIGNGSDDTVGLHNTFNSS
;
A
#
# COMPACT_ATOMS: atom_id res chain seq x y z
N MET A 1 42.18 -28.38 12.09
CA MET A 1 41.50 -28.55 13.39
C MET A 1 41.51 -27.20 14.09
N HIS A 2 40.45 -26.41 13.95
CA HIS A 2 40.35 -25.10 14.61
C HIS A 2 39.48 -25.23 15.85
N ASN A 3 40.06 -24.92 17.00
CA ASN A 3 39.40 -24.83 18.30
C ASN A 3 38.35 -23.72 18.26
N SER A 4 37.08 -24.10 18.14
CA SER A 4 35.94 -23.30 18.57
C SER A 4 35.87 -23.36 20.10
N THR A 5 36.00 -22.22 20.78
CA THR A 5 35.45 -22.05 22.13
C THR A 5 33.98 -22.50 22.12
N PRO A 6 33.54 -23.38 23.04
CA PRO A 6 32.16 -23.86 23.04
C PRO A 6 31.23 -22.68 23.27
N THR A 7 30.36 -22.41 22.31
CA THR A 7 29.20 -21.53 22.52
C THR A 7 28.39 -22.13 23.66
N GLU A 8 28.16 -21.35 24.73
CA GLU A 8 27.38 -21.83 25.87
C GLU A 8 25.98 -22.26 25.40
N MET A 9 25.57 -23.46 25.81
CA MET A 9 24.30 -24.08 25.38
C MET A 9 23.11 -23.28 25.94
N GLN A 10 22.22 -22.84 25.06
CA GLN A 10 20.96 -22.17 25.45
C GLN A 10 20.11 -23.14 26.26
N ARG A 11 19.41 -22.65 27.28
CA ARG A 11 18.41 -23.42 28.02
C ARG A 11 17.01 -22.90 27.69
N PRO A 12 15.98 -23.75 27.68
CA PRO A 12 14.60 -23.27 27.60
C PRO A 12 14.33 -22.26 28.72
N THR A 13 13.53 -21.23 28.43
CA THR A 13 13.02 -20.32 29.46
C THR A 13 12.31 -21.09 30.56
N HIS A 14 11.54 -22.11 30.17
CA HIS A 14 11.04 -23.12 31.09
C HIS A 14 10.97 -24.48 30.38
N SER A 15 11.42 -25.56 31.03
CA SER A 15 11.47 -26.88 30.39
C SER A 15 10.14 -27.63 30.36
N ARG A 16 9.18 -27.22 31.22
CA ARG A 16 7.89 -27.93 31.39
C ARG A 16 6.81 -27.02 31.99
N LEU A 17 6.17 -26.16 31.21
CA LEU A 17 5.11 -25.23 31.67
C LEU A 17 3.96 -25.15 30.67
N HIS A 18 2.73 -25.11 31.19
CA HIS A 18 1.51 -24.90 30.41
C HIS A 18 1.02 -23.46 30.57
N ILE A 19 1.04 -22.70 29.46
CA ILE A 19 0.58 -21.32 29.39
C ILE A 19 -0.88 -21.28 28.93
N ARG A 20 -1.82 -21.00 29.84
CA ARG A 20 -3.26 -21.14 29.55
C ARG A 20 -3.88 -19.91 28.89
N ASN A 21 -3.45 -18.73 29.30
CA ASN A 21 -4.07 -17.44 28.96
C ASN A 21 -3.01 -16.33 28.88
N ALA A 22 -3.40 -15.11 28.51
CA ALA A 22 -2.46 -13.97 28.37
C ALA A 22 -1.71 -13.67 29.67
N HIS A 23 -2.40 -13.80 30.82
CA HIS A 23 -1.83 -13.49 32.12
C HIS A 23 -0.68 -14.44 32.47
N ASP A 24 -0.85 -15.75 32.24
CA ASP A 24 0.23 -16.74 32.41
C ASP A 24 1.48 -16.35 31.58
N ALA A 25 1.30 -15.87 30.34
CA ALA A 25 2.42 -15.42 29.51
C ALA A 25 3.08 -14.13 30.07
N HIS A 26 2.29 -13.20 30.62
CA HIS A 26 2.82 -12.00 31.26
C HIS A 26 3.62 -12.32 32.52
N VAL A 27 3.20 -13.32 33.30
CA VAL A 27 3.98 -13.83 34.44
C VAL A 27 5.33 -14.37 33.99
N VAL A 28 5.38 -15.14 32.89
CA VAL A 28 6.66 -15.63 32.34
C VAL A 28 7.53 -14.47 31.85
N PHE A 29 6.96 -13.47 31.19
CA PHE A 29 7.71 -12.28 30.77
C PHE A 29 8.29 -11.54 31.97
N GLU A 30 7.51 -11.37 33.03
CA GLU A 30 7.94 -10.70 34.26
C GLU A 30 9.01 -11.50 34.99
N ALA A 31 8.90 -12.82 35.03
CA ALA A 31 9.92 -13.71 35.58
C ALA A 31 11.26 -13.57 34.86
N VAL A 32 11.23 -13.53 33.53
CA VAL A 32 12.44 -13.31 32.71
C VAL A 32 13.01 -11.91 32.93
N ARG A 33 12.15 -10.89 33.03
CA ARG A 33 12.56 -9.50 33.28
C ARG A 33 13.21 -9.32 34.65
N GLN A 34 12.71 -10.02 35.67
CA GLN A 34 13.29 -10.03 37.03
C GLN A 34 14.49 -10.98 37.17
N GLY A 35 14.83 -11.75 36.13
CA GLY A 35 15.98 -12.66 36.12
C GLY A 35 15.73 -14.01 36.81
N PHE A 36 14.47 -14.35 37.13
CA PHE A 36 14.11 -15.65 37.69
C PHE A 36 14.12 -16.78 36.64
N LEU A 37 13.82 -16.45 35.39
CA LEU A 37 13.89 -17.39 34.26
C LEU A 37 14.88 -16.88 33.19
N PRO A 38 15.57 -17.78 32.47
CA PRO A 38 16.49 -17.39 31.42
C PRO A 38 15.75 -16.90 30.16
N SER A 39 16.29 -15.86 29.52
CA SER A 39 15.86 -15.44 28.19
C SER A 39 16.67 -16.11 27.08
N ILE A 40 16.02 -16.38 25.95
CA ILE A 40 16.70 -16.81 24.73
C ILE A 40 17.34 -15.58 24.08
N THR A 41 18.64 -15.65 23.84
CA THR A 41 19.44 -14.51 23.35
C THR A 41 19.88 -14.66 21.90
N ARG A 42 20.02 -15.90 21.41
CA ARG A 42 20.33 -16.25 20.02
C ARG A 42 19.43 -17.38 19.53
N ARG A 43 19.46 -17.66 18.24
CA ARG A 43 18.80 -18.85 17.69
C ARG A 43 19.39 -20.11 18.33
N LEU A 44 18.51 -21.06 18.63
CA LEU A 44 18.91 -22.43 18.95
C LEU A 44 19.66 -23.00 17.74
N ASP A 45 20.76 -23.69 17.96
CA ASP A 45 21.41 -24.51 16.93
C ASP A 45 20.63 -25.81 16.70
N ASP A 46 21.02 -26.60 15.69
CA ASP A 46 20.26 -27.79 15.31
C ASP A 46 20.26 -28.88 16.39
N HIS A 47 21.33 -28.95 17.21
CA HIS A 47 21.40 -29.88 18.34
C HIS A 47 20.49 -29.43 19.49
N GLU A 48 20.51 -28.15 19.82
CA GLU A 48 19.62 -27.52 20.80
C GLU A 48 18.16 -27.65 20.39
N LYS A 49 17.81 -27.41 19.12
CA LYS A 49 16.43 -27.63 18.65
C LYS A 49 15.98 -29.07 18.83
N ALA A 50 16.81 -30.04 18.42
CA ALA A 50 16.49 -31.46 18.50
C ALA A 50 16.30 -31.96 19.95
N THR A 51 16.98 -31.34 20.91
CA THR A 51 16.98 -31.76 22.32
C THR A 51 16.03 -30.95 23.21
N LEU A 52 15.81 -29.67 22.89
CA LEU A 52 15.06 -28.74 23.74
C LEU A 52 13.62 -28.51 23.29
N ILE A 53 13.30 -28.66 21.99
CA ILE A 53 11.92 -28.51 21.50
C ILE A 53 11.15 -29.81 21.77
N LYS A 54 10.45 -29.82 22.90
CA LYS A 54 9.63 -30.93 23.38
C LYS A 54 8.37 -30.41 24.08
N SER A 55 7.45 -31.31 24.35
CA SER A 55 6.21 -30.98 25.05
C SER A 55 6.48 -30.35 26.43
N GLY A 56 5.87 -29.19 26.69
CA GLY A 56 6.06 -28.35 27.86
C GLY A 56 7.20 -27.32 27.75
N ALA A 57 8.01 -27.33 26.69
CA ALA A 57 9.11 -26.38 26.55
C ALA A 57 8.61 -24.97 26.19
N VAL A 58 9.10 -23.96 26.91
CA VAL A 58 8.76 -22.55 26.74
C VAL A 58 10.04 -21.75 26.46
N PHE A 59 9.95 -20.85 25.49
CA PHE A 59 11.03 -19.99 25.04
C PHE A 59 10.55 -18.55 24.98
N CYS A 60 11.20 -17.68 25.74
CA CYS A 60 10.91 -16.26 25.81
C CYS A 60 12.13 -15.46 25.36
N TRP A 61 11.93 -14.43 24.54
CA TRP A 61 12.98 -13.51 24.17
C TRP A 61 12.46 -12.08 23.98
N GLU A 62 13.38 -11.15 24.16
CA GLU A 62 13.20 -9.75 23.77
C GLU A 62 13.68 -9.58 22.32
N GLU A 63 12.86 -8.94 21.49
CA GLU A 63 13.24 -8.60 20.11
C GLU A 63 14.43 -7.64 20.14
N SER A 64 15.57 -8.10 19.62
CA SER A 64 16.81 -7.32 19.55
C SER A 64 17.34 -7.25 18.12
N ASP A 65 17.85 -6.07 17.78
CA ASP A 65 18.45 -5.74 16.49
C ASP A 65 19.95 -6.06 16.43
N SER A 66 20.55 -6.54 17.53
CA SER A 66 21.96 -6.94 17.59
C SER A 66 22.26 -8.15 16.70
N ALA A 67 23.50 -8.28 16.21
CA ALA A 67 23.92 -9.39 15.33
C ALA A 67 23.74 -10.79 15.95
N SER A 68 23.69 -10.88 17.28
CA SER A 68 23.39 -12.09 18.05
C SER A 68 21.90 -12.29 18.38
N GLY A 69 21.07 -11.25 18.24
CA GLY A 69 19.70 -11.18 18.75
C GLY A 69 18.64 -11.93 17.92
N LEU A 70 17.55 -12.32 18.58
CA LEU A 70 16.46 -13.07 17.98
C LEU A 70 15.26 -12.16 17.63
N ARG A 71 14.92 -12.01 16.34
CA ARG A 71 13.73 -11.24 15.90
C ARG A 71 12.49 -12.09 15.60
N ARG A 72 12.71 -13.34 15.18
CA ARG A 72 11.63 -14.28 14.83
C ARG A 72 12.02 -15.67 15.28
N TRP A 73 11.07 -16.39 15.87
CA TRP A 73 11.23 -17.80 16.15
C TRP A 73 11.23 -18.61 14.85
N THR A 74 12.25 -19.44 14.65
CA THR A 74 12.32 -20.35 13.49
C THR A 74 12.52 -21.76 14.00
N ASP A 75 11.55 -22.62 13.70
CA ASP A 75 11.56 -24.04 13.99
C ASP A 75 12.38 -24.79 12.91
N ALA A 76 13.57 -24.30 12.55
CA ALA A 76 14.39 -24.93 11.51
C ALA A 76 15.03 -26.24 12.02
N ASP A 77 14.20 -27.19 12.46
CA ASP A 77 14.53 -28.49 13.04
C ASP A 77 14.04 -29.65 12.16
N GLY A 78 13.63 -29.35 10.92
CA GLY A 78 13.11 -30.31 9.96
C GLY A 78 11.63 -30.66 10.14
N ARG A 79 10.94 -30.08 11.14
CA ARG A 79 9.49 -30.28 11.33
C ARG A 79 8.68 -29.42 10.36
N LEU A 80 7.63 -30.00 9.79
CA LEU A 80 6.67 -29.28 8.96
C LEU A 80 5.53 -28.77 9.83
N TRP A 81 5.22 -27.48 9.79
CA TRP A 81 4.15 -26.87 10.58
C TRP A 81 2.91 -26.56 9.72
N SER A 82 1.73 -26.58 10.33
CA SER A 82 0.48 -26.11 9.72
C SER A 82 0.49 -24.59 9.54
N GLN A 83 -0.46 -24.07 8.74
CA GLN A 83 -0.69 -22.62 8.71
C GLN A 83 -1.21 -22.15 10.06
N SER A 84 -0.85 -20.93 10.46
CA SER A 84 -1.28 -20.39 11.75
C SER A 84 -2.82 -20.38 11.89
N ARG A 85 -3.27 -20.64 13.11
CA ARG A 85 -4.67 -20.53 13.52
C ARG A 85 -4.75 -19.58 14.71
N MET A 86 -5.54 -18.53 14.59
CA MET A 86 -5.75 -17.60 15.71
C MET A 86 -6.78 -18.19 16.68
N ARG A 87 -6.40 -18.25 17.96
CA ARG A 87 -7.28 -18.55 19.09
C ARG A 87 -6.91 -17.54 20.15
N GLU A 88 -7.63 -16.42 20.18
CA GLU A 88 -7.20 -15.24 20.92
C GLU A 88 -6.85 -15.60 22.39
N PRO A 89 -5.70 -15.12 22.89
CA PRO A 89 -4.76 -14.17 22.26
C PRO A 89 -3.64 -14.80 21.40
N TYR A 90 -3.62 -16.12 21.24
CA TYR A 90 -2.50 -16.88 20.69
C TYR A 90 -2.62 -17.19 19.18
N LEU A 91 -1.45 -17.39 18.56
CA LEU A 91 -1.32 -18.08 17.28
C LEU A 91 -0.88 -19.52 17.52
N PHE A 92 -1.63 -20.48 16.99
CA PHE A 92 -1.33 -21.91 17.08
C PHE A 92 -0.85 -22.46 15.73
N TYR A 93 0.08 -23.41 15.78
CA TYR A 93 0.58 -24.19 14.65
C TYR A 93 0.65 -25.65 15.09
N ASP A 94 0.23 -26.56 14.23
CA ASP A 94 0.24 -28.01 14.48
C ASP A 94 1.36 -28.63 13.64
N GLU A 95 2.18 -29.50 14.24
CA GLU A 95 3.18 -30.28 13.53
C GLU A 95 2.49 -31.27 12.57
N LYS A 96 2.96 -31.30 11.33
CA LYS A 96 2.54 -32.24 10.29
C LYS A 96 3.45 -33.46 10.36
N LEU A 97 2.94 -34.56 10.93
CA LEU A 97 3.59 -35.85 10.84
C LEU A 97 3.48 -36.38 9.40
N GLY A 98 4.59 -36.83 8.82
CA GLY A 98 4.63 -37.29 7.42
C GLY A 98 3.65 -38.44 7.13
N ASN A 99 3.08 -38.46 5.91
CA ASN A 99 2.08 -39.40 5.38
C ASN A 99 0.60 -39.21 5.78
N GLU A 100 0.16 -38.01 6.14
CA GLU A 100 -1.28 -37.73 6.27
C GLU A 100 -1.87 -37.18 4.95
N PRO A 101 -2.83 -37.86 4.31
CA PRO A 101 -3.59 -37.28 3.21
C PRO A 101 -4.35 -36.04 3.72
N ALA A 102 -4.49 -35.01 2.88
CA ALA A 102 -5.27 -33.83 3.22
C ALA A 102 -6.68 -34.26 3.68
N PRO A 103 -7.17 -33.81 4.85
CA PRO A 103 -8.49 -34.22 5.31
C PRO A 103 -9.55 -33.76 4.31
N ALA A 104 -10.45 -34.67 3.94
CA ALA A 104 -11.60 -34.35 3.10
C ALA A 104 -12.44 -33.26 3.79
N PRO A 105 -13.00 -32.29 3.04
CA PRO A 105 -13.85 -31.26 3.61
C PRO A 105 -15.12 -31.92 4.18
N ASP A 106 -15.28 -31.88 5.50
CA ASP A 106 -16.47 -32.33 6.19
C ASP A 106 -17.65 -31.38 5.85
N PRO A 107 -18.72 -31.85 5.19
CA PRO A 107 -19.84 -31.01 4.78
C PRO A 107 -20.78 -30.77 5.97
N GLY A 108 -20.36 -30.00 6.97
CA GLY A 108 -21.25 -29.81 8.14
C GLY A 108 -20.90 -28.76 9.18
N VAL A 109 -19.64 -28.36 9.38
CA VAL A 109 -19.29 -27.50 10.53
C VAL A 109 -19.09 -26.05 10.12
N GLN A 110 -20.10 -25.22 10.41
CA GLN A 110 -20.00 -23.75 10.38
C GLN A 110 -18.85 -23.28 11.31
N THR A 111 -17.77 -22.72 10.74
CA THR A 111 -16.66 -22.14 11.51
C THR A 111 -16.69 -20.62 11.51
N PHE A 112 -17.83 -20.01 11.86
CA PHE A 112 -17.86 -18.61 12.35
C PHE A 112 -18.99 -18.41 13.36
N ARG A 113 -18.74 -18.77 14.63
CA ARG A 113 -19.39 -18.12 15.76
C ARG A 113 -18.38 -17.20 16.42
N PHE A 114 -18.60 -15.89 16.30
CA PHE A 114 -18.04 -14.91 17.22
C PHE A 114 -18.68 -15.18 18.59
N VAL A 115 -17.87 -15.54 19.59
CA VAL A 115 -18.34 -15.50 20.98
C VAL A 115 -18.12 -14.07 21.46
N ASN A 116 -19.16 -13.25 21.39
CA ASN A 116 -19.28 -12.10 22.28
C ASN A 116 -19.59 -12.67 23.66
N GLY A 117 -18.61 -12.66 24.55
CA GLY A 117 -18.82 -13.07 25.95
C GLY A 117 -17.51 -13.28 26.67
N ALA A 118 -17.33 -12.58 27.79
CA ALA A 118 -16.32 -12.92 28.77
C ALA A 118 -16.59 -14.35 29.27
N HIS A 119 -15.80 -15.32 28.80
CA HIS A 119 -15.74 -16.62 29.45
C HIS A 119 -14.94 -16.46 30.75
N LEU A 120 -15.67 -16.24 31.84
CA LEU A 120 -15.25 -16.50 33.22
C LEU A 120 -15.12 -18.02 33.47
N GLY A 121 -14.32 -18.70 32.65
CA GLY A 121 -14.04 -20.13 32.79
C GLY A 121 -12.56 -20.41 32.58
N ASN A 122 -11.97 -21.24 33.44
CA ASN A 122 -10.55 -21.66 33.45
C ASN A 122 -10.10 -22.46 32.20
N SER A 123 -10.79 -22.39 31.06
CA SER A 123 -10.45 -23.15 29.85
C SER A 123 -9.26 -22.51 29.12
N SER A 124 -8.13 -23.23 29.05
CA SER A 124 -6.94 -22.84 28.29
C SER A 124 -7.23 -22.64 26.80
N SER A 125 -6.63 -21.62 26.17
CA SER A 125 -6.69 -21.41 24.71
C SER A 125 -6.21 -22.65 23.93
N ALA A 126 -5.37 -23.50 24.54
CA ALA A 126 -4.92 -24.76 23.97
C ALA A 126 -6.06 -25.79 23.82
N PHE A 127 -6.98 -25.89 24.78
CA PHE A 127 -8.13 -26.79 24.67
C PHE A 127 -9.14 -26.29 23.60
N SER A 128 -9.35 -24.97 23.52
CA SER A 128 -10.14 -24.35 22.45
C SER A 128 -9.53 -24.58 21.06
N HIS A 129 -8.20 -24.64 20.97
CA HIS A 129 -7.51 -25.07 19.74
C HIS A 129 -7.78 -26.54 19.43
N ARG A 130 -7.64 -27.45 20.42
CA ARG A 130 -7.90 -28.89 20.29
C ARG A 130 -9.28 -29.20 19.72
N GLU A 131 -10.34 -28.64 20.31
CA GLU A 131 -11.73 -28.90 19.92
C GLU A 131 -12.05 -28.46 18.48
N ARG A 132 -11.30 -27.49 17.95
CA ARG A 132 -11.52 -26.91 16.61
C ARG A 132 -10.50 -27.34 15.59
N SER A 133 -9.52 -28.17 15.97
CA SER A 133 -8.48 -28.65 15.07
C SER A 133 -8.97 -29.93 14.38
N THR A 134 -8.85 -29.99 13.05
CA THR A 134 -9.16 -31.17 12.24
C THR A 134 -7.93 -32.05 12.02
N ALA A 135 -6.79 -31.73 12.64
CA ALA A 135 -5.54 -32.47 12.52
C ALA A 135 -5.48 -33.65 13.50
N THR A 136 -4.88 -34.76 13.09
CA THR A 136 -4.59 -35.91 13.96
C THR A 136 -3.75 -35.46 15.16
N HIS A 137 -4.21 -35.79 16.37
CA HIS A 137 -3.68 -35.26 17.65
C HIS A 137 -2.30 -35.81 18.07
N GLY A 138 -1.48 -36.31 17.14
CA GLY A 138 -0.19 -36.95 17.44
C GLY A 138 1.04 -36.04 17.39
N GLY A 139 0.95 -34.88 16.73
CA GLY A 139 2.07 -33.96 16.53
C GLY A 139 2.19 -32.88 17.62
N LEU A 140 3.38 -32.31 17.78
CA LEU A 140 3.64 -31.19 18.67
C LEU A 140 2.84 -29.96 18.22
N VAL A 141 2.33 -29.18 19.18
CA VAL A 141 1.63 -27.92 18.94
C VAL A 141 2.52 -26.79 19.40
N LYS A 142 2.65 -25.77 18.55
CA LYS A 142 3.37 -24.53 18.84
C LYS A 142 2.37 -23.41 19.09
N GLN A 143 2.43 -22.84 20.28
CA GLN A 143 1.63 -21.70 20.74
C GLN A 143 2.51 -20.47 20.85
N ALA A 144 2.22 -19.43 20.06
CA ALA A 144 3.00 -18.20 20.01
C ALA A 144 2.18 -16.99 20.48
N TYR A 145 2.82 -16.13 21.28
CA TYR A 145 2.25 -14.86 21.74
C TYR A 145 3.31 -13.76 21.78
N SER A 146 2.88 -12.51 21.68
CA SER A 146 3.78 -11.36 21.62
C SER A 146 3.13 -10.14 22.24
N VAL A 147 3.94 -9.32 22.89
CA VAL A 147 3.48 -8.17 23.68
C VAL A 147 4.47 -7.01 23.58
N HIS A 148 3.99 -5.78 23.72
CA HIS A 148 4.86 -4.62 23.92
C HIS A 148 5.03 -4.35 25.42
N VAL A 149 6.29 -4.23 25.85
CA VAL A 149 6.69 -3.97 27.23
C VAL A 149 7.15 -2.53 27.34
N LEU A 150 6.47 -1.76 28.20
CA LEU A 150 6.74 -0.34 28.45
C LEU A 150 7.38 -0.16 29.82
N VAL A 151 8.69 -0.38 29.91
CA VAL A 151 9.43 -0.36 31.20
C VAL A 151 9.28 0.97 31.94
N ASN A 152 9.10 2.08 31.22
CA ASN A 152 8.72 3.40 31.75
C ASN A 152 7.94 4.20 30.68
N PRO A 153 7.09 5.19 31.06
CA PRO A 153 6.26 5.96 30.11
C PRO A 153 7.04 6.73 29.04
N THR A 154 8.31 7.02 29.29
CA THR A 154 9.22 7.75 28.40
C THR A 154 10.17 6.83 27.62
N ALA A 155 10.22 5.53 27.94
CA ALA A 155 11.07 4.56 27.28
C ALA A 155 10.40 4.00 26.03
N LEU A 156 11.18 3.75 24.98
CA LEU A 156 10.67 3.11 23.77
C LEU A 156 10.09 1.72 24.09
N PRO A 157 8.87 1.39 23.63
CA PRO A 157 8.27 0.08 23.87
C PRO A 157 9.12 -1.02 23.23
N ARG A 158 9.45 -2.04 24.02
CA ARG A 158 10.23 -3.19 23.55
C ARG A 158 9.31 -4.36 23.30
N LYS A 159 9.53 -5.10 22.22
CA LYS A 159 8.65 -6.22 21.88
C LYS A 159 9.20 -7.52 22.46
N TRP A 160 8.36 -8.23 23.19
CA TRP A 160 8.70 -9.49 23.81
C TRP A 160 7.84 -10.59 23.21
N HIS A 161 8.44 -11.76 23.06
CA HIS A 161 7.82 -12.90 22.41
C HIS A 161 7.97 -14.14 23.27
N ILE A 162 6.94 -14.98 23.24
CA ILE A 162 6.95 -16.29 23.90
C ILE A 162 6.42 -17.34 22.93
N VAL A 163 7.10 -18.48 22.90
CA VAL A 163 6.67 -19.69 22.19
C VAL A 163 6.67 -20.84 23.18
N ALA A 164 5.53 -21.53 23.28
CA ALA A 164 5.38 -22.75 24.05
C ALA A 164 5.08 -23.91 23.10
N TYR A 165 5.64 -25.07 23.42
CA TYR A 165 5.35 -26.32 22.73
C TYR A 165 4.66 -27.30 23.65
N PHE A 166 3.70 -28.05 23.15
CA PHE A 166 3.04 -29.10 23.92
C PHE A 166 2.42 -30.16 23.00
N LEU A 167 2.28 -31.37 23.52
CA LEU A 167 1.32 -32.35 23.03
C LEU A 167 0.02 -32.17 23.80
N HIS A 168 -1.12 -32.25 23.11
CA HIS A 168 -2.43 -32.09 23.76
C HIS A 168 -2.67 -33.09 24.89
N ASP A 169 -2.09 -34.30 24.77
CA ASP A 169 -2.23 -35.36 25.76
C ASP A 169 -1.34 -35.16 26.99
N ASP A 170 -0.27 -34.37 26.86
CA ASP A 170 0.61 -34.04 28.00
C ASP A 170 0.09 -32.86 28.82
N LEU A 171 -0.77 -32.00 28.25
CA LEU A 171 -1.26 -30.77 28.90
C LEU A 171 -1.81 -30.97 30.32
N PRO A 172 -2.59 -32.03 30.66
CA PRO A 172 -3.07 -32.24 32.01
C PRO A 172 -1.95 -32.53 33.03
N CYS A 173 -0.80 -33.00 32.55
CA CYS A 173 0.34 -33.40 33.37
C CYS A 173 1.43 -32.33 33.45
N ILE A 174 1.38 -31.30 32.61
CA ILE A 174 2.32 -30.17 32.61
C ILE A 174 1.84 -29.12 33.63
N PRO A 175 2.67 -28.69 34.59
CA PRO A 175 2.27 -27.72 35.60
C PRO A 175 1.92 -26.37 34.96
N THR A 176 0.95 -25.68 35.54
CA THR A 176 0.55 -24.31 35.16
C THR A 176 1.33 -23.28 35.98
N VAL A 177 1.27 -22.00 35.60
CA VAL A 177 2.00 -20.90 36.26
C VAL A 177 1.76 -20.82 37.77
N ASP A 178 0.53 -21.10 38.23
CA ASP A 178 0.14 -21.13 39.66
C ASP A 178 0.65 -22.37 40.42
N GLN A 179 0.99 -23.43 39.71
CA GLN A 179 1.52 -24.67 40.27
C GLN A 179 3.05 -24.71 40.27
N ASP A 180 3.69 -23.81 39.52
CA ASP A 180 5.14 -23.72 39.44
C ASP A 180 5.73 -22.95 40.62
N GLU A 181 6.70 -23.54 41.31
CA GLU A 181 7.26 -22.96 42.55
C GLU A 181 7.95 -21.61 42.34
N CYS A 182 8.53 -21.39 41.16
CA CYS A 182 9.22 -20.16 40.81
C CYS A 182 8.26 -19.06 40.33
N LEU A 183 7.17 -19.44 39.65
CA LEU A 183 6.26 -18.48 39.00
C LEU A 183 5.04 -18.10 39.84
N ARG A 184 4.57 -18.97 40.74
CA ARG A 184 3.32 -18.77 41.51
C ARG A 184 3.26 -17.47 42.34
N ASN A 185 4.42 -16.91 42.68
CA ASN A 185 4.54 -15.71 43.53
C ASN A 185 4.89 -14.45 42.73
N ILE A 186 4.99 -14.52 41.40
CA ILE A 186 5.37 -13.38 40.56
C ILE A 186 4.16 -12.50 40.29
N ILE A 187 4.26 -11.23 40.67
CA ILE A 187 3.21 -10.22 40.48
C ILE A 187 3.52 -9.41 39.23
N VAL A 188 2.59 -9.42 38.27
CA VAL A 188 2.70 -8.65 37.01
C VAL A 188 2.22 -7.21 37.24
N PRO A 189 3.05 -6.17 37.00
CA PRO A 189 2.62 -4.79 37.10
C PRO A 189 1.53 -4.43 36.08
N ALA A 190 0.48 -3.73 36.52
CA ALA A 190 -0.61 -3.30 35.64
C ALA A 190 -0.12 -2.36 34.53
N GLY A 191 -0.61 -2.57 33.30
CA GLY A 191 -0.33 -1.71 32.14
C GLY A 191 1.07 -1.82 31.53
N LEU A 192 1.98 -2.62 32.12
CA LEU A 192 3.34 -2.84 31.64
C LEU A 192 3.39 -3.68 30.35
N TYR A 193 2.52 -4.69 30.26
CA TYR A 193 2.44 -5.66 29.16
C TYR A 193 1.20 -5.39 28.31
N ARG A 194 1.35 -4.77 27.15
CA ARG A 194 0.24 -4.41 26.25
C ARG A 194 0.20 -5.27 24.99
N SER A 195 -0.87 -6.04 24.84
CA SER A 195 -1.15 -6.79 23.60
C SER A 195 -1.59 -5.81 22.52
N GLY A 196 -1.07 -5.92 21.29
CA GLY A 196 -1.34 -5.00 20.17
C GLY A 196 -2.79 -4.95 19.65
N LYS A 197 -3.77 -5.40 20.43
CA LYS A 197 -5.20 -5.50 20.11
C LYS A 197 -6.14 -4.96 21.20
N THR A 198 -5.67 -4.41 22.31
CA THR A 198 -6.58 -3.75 23.26
C THR A 198 -7.09 -2.45 22.65
N ARG A 199 -8.35 -2.48 22.19
CA ARG A 199 -9.18 -1.30 21.92
C ARG A 199 -9.10 -0.38 23.14
N ASP A 200 -8.99 0.92 22.89
CA ASP A 200 -9.25 1.96 23.88
C ASP A 200 -10.65 1.74 24.47
N GLY A 201 -10.68 1.14 25.65
CA GLY A 201 -11.83 1.03 26.52
C GLY A 201 -11.39 1.54 27.89
N ASN A 202 -12.00 2.64 28.32
CA ASN A 202 -11.92 3.13 29.68
C ASN A 202 -12.41 2.03 30.64
N ASP A 203 -11.48 1.33 31.27
CA ASP A 203 -11.74 0.56 32.49
C ASP A 203 -11.11 1.33 33.65
N ASP A 204 -11.82 2.35 34.13
CA ASP A 204 -11.52 2.97 35.43
C ASP A 204 -12.08 2.09 36.53
N GLU A 205 -11.20 1.67 37.44
CA GLU A 205 -11.55 1.08 38.73
C GLU A 205 -12.42 2.06 39.54
N SER A 206 -13.57 1.59 40.03
CA SER A 206 -14.01 1.87 41.40
C SER A 206 -15.31 1.12 41.72
N ALA A 207 -15.15 -0.04 42.36
CA ALA A 207 -16.15 -0.54 43.28
C ALA A 207 -15.96 0.19 44.63
N GLU A 208 -16.93 1.00 45.03
CA GLU A 208 -17.41 1.25 46.41
C GLU A 208 -18.00 2.65 46.57
N ALA A 209 -19.34 2.74 46.70
CA ALA A 209 -20.05 3.50 47.75
C ALA A 209 -21.54 3.66 47.39
N ARG A 210 -22.39 2.94 48.13
CA ARG A 210 -23.83 3.21 48.24
C ARG A 210 -24.05 4.58 48.88
N THR A 211 -24.87 5.46 48.30
CA THR A 211 -26.01 6.07 49.04
C THR A 211 -27.03 6.75 48.13
N LYS A 212 -28.27 6.72 48.63
CA LYS A 212 -29.54 7.23 48.06
C LYS A 212 -29.52 8.75 47.84
N GLY A 213 -30.26 9.24 46.83
CA GLY A 213 -30.59 10.67 46.75
C GLY A 213 -31.40 11.07 45.51
N THR A 214 -32.55 11.67 45.75
CA THR A 214 -33.65 12.04 44.85
C THR A 214 -33.50 13.34 44.05
N LYS A 215 -34.23 13.40 42.91
CA LYS A 215 -34.98 14.52 42.30
C LYS A 215 -34.27 15.85 41.92
N ALA A 216 -34.48 16.17 40.63
CA ALA A 216 -35.04 17.41 40.07
C ALA A 216 -34.21 18.72 40.00
N SER A 217 -34.16 19.22 38.76
CA SER A 217 -34.09 20.62 38.32
C SER A 217 -32.79 21.40 38.55
N ARG A 218 -32.19 21.89 37.45
CA ARG A 218 -32.17 23.32 37.11
C ARG A 218 -31.39 23.55 35.81
N ARG A 219 -31.99 24.34 34.92
CA ARG A 219 -31.32 25.06 33.83
C ARG A 219 -30.37 26.10 34.44
N ALA A 220 -29.13 26.14 33.94
CA ALA A 220 -28.36 27.38 33.79
C ALA A 220 -27.32 27.18 32.69
N ARG A 221 -27.29 28.11 31.73
CA ARG A 221 -26.28 28.26 30.68
C ARG A 221 -24.91 28.55 31.30
N ALA A 222 -23.86 27.93 30.78
CA ALA A 222 -22.53 28.52 30.68
C ALA A 222 -21.72 27.77 29.62
N ASP A 223 -20.99 28.54 28.82
CA ASP A 223 -20.15 28.13 27.71
C ASP A 223 -19.20 26.97 28.04
N MET A 224 -19.12 25.99 27.14
CA MET A 224 -17.99 25.09 27.06
C MET A 224 -17.65 24.89 25.60
N ALA A 225 -16.45 25.35 25.24
CA ALA A 225 -15.80 25.09 23.98
C ALA A 225 -15.88 23.59 23.67
N LEU A 226 -16.64 23.25 22.62
CA LEU A 226 -16.62 21.92 22.03
C LEU A 226 -15.19 21.67 21.53
N ALA A 227 -14.47 20.82 22.24
CA ALA A 227 -13.31 20.13 21.72
C ALA A 227 -13.73 19.50 20.38
N ARG A 228 -13.11 19.96 19.30
CA ARG A 228 -13.30 19.40 17.96
C ARG A 228 -13.01 17.89 18.04
N PRO A 229 -13.92 17.02 17.57
CA PRO A 229 -13.56 15.63 17.34
C PRO A 229 -12.39 15.62 16.36
N THR A 230 -11.27 14.99 16.74
CA THR A 230 -10.20 14.67 15.81
C THR A 230 -10.75 13.68 14.79
N LEU A 231 -11.14 14.21 13.62
CA LEU A 231 -11.60 13.43 12.48
C LEU A 231 -10.48 12.51 11.99
N PRO A 232 -10.79 11.25 11.60
CA PRO A 232 -9.81 10.36 11.00
C PRO A 232 -9.20 10.95 9.73
N SER A 233 -7.88 10.83 9.61
CA SER A 233 -7.10 11.26 8.45
C SER A 233 -7.50 10.50 7.18
N MET A 234 -8.23 11.15 6.28
CA MET A 234 -8.38 10.70 4.90
C MET A 234 -7.66 11.71 4.02
N LEU A 235 -6.89 11.22 3.05
CA LEU A 235 -6.52 11.87 1.78
C LEU A 235 -5.13 11.38 1.35
N SER A 236 -5.14 10.39 0.48
CA SER A 236 -4.00 9.97 -0.31
C SER A 236 -4.54 9.60 -1.68
N GLY A 237 -4.18 10.34 -2.72
CA GLY A 237 -4.75 10.17 -4.06
C GLY A 237 -4.46 8.76 -4.59
N LYS A 238 -5.50 7.98 -4.87
CA LYS A 238 -5.40 6.56 -5.25
C LYS A 238 -5.36 6.41 -6.77
N MET A 239 -4.15 6.34 -7.34
CA MET A 239 -3.98 5.88 -8.72
C MET A 239 -4.33 4.41 -8.81
N CYS A 240 -5.22 4.03 -9.73
CA CYS A 240 -5.67 2.65 -9.82
C CYS A 240 -5.99 2.24 -11.27
N GLY A 241 -5.95 0.94 -11.53
CA GLY A 241 -6.59 0.34 -12.70
C GLY A 241 -7.88 -0.33 -12.29
N ILE A 242 -8.95 -0.12 -13.05
CA ILE A 242 -10.26 -0.74 -12.83
C ILE A 242 -10.67 -1.56 -14.05
N LEU A 243 -11.40 -2.66 -13.81
CA LEU A 243 -11.89 -3.56 -14.84
C LEU A 243 -13.26 -4.11 -14.43
N GLY A 244 -14.19 -4.21 -15.36
CA GLY A 244 -15.46 -4.92 -15.20
C GLY A 244 -15.70 -5.84 -16.40
N LEU A 245 -16.10 -7.08 -16.16
CA LEU A 245 -16.36 -8.05 -17.22
C LEU A 245 -17.71 -8.71 -17.00
N LEU A 246 -18.50 -8.81 -18.06
CA LEU A 246 -19.74 -9.57 -18.12
C LEU A 246 -19.70 -10.46 -19.36
N LEU A 247 -19.61 -11.77 -19.12
CA LEU A 247 -19.67 -12.81 -20.14
C LEU A 247 -21.13 -13.18 -20.42
N HIS A 248 -21.51 -13.34 -21.68
CA HIS A 248 -22.87 -13.73 -22.06
C HIS A 248 -23.21 -15.15 -21.62
N ASP A 249 -22.25 -16.07 -21.68
CA ASP A 249 -22.41 -17.41 -21.08
C ASP A 249 -22.26 -17.31 -19.56
N ALA A 250 -23.31 -17.64 -18.83
CA ALA A 250 -23.31 -17.62 -17.37
C ALA A 250 -22.54 -18.78 -16.73
N ASN A 251 -22.19 -19.81 -17.51
CA ASN A 251 -21.48 -21.01 -17.04
C ASN A 251 -19.96 -20.86 -17.10
N VAL A 252 -19.45 -19.80 -17.74
CA VAL A 252 -18.03 -19.49 -17.81
C VAL A 252 -17.68 -18.52 -16.70
N ASP A 253 -16.59 -18.80 -15.97
CA ASP A 253 -16.10 -17.91 -14.92
C ASP A 253 -15.34 -16.72 -15.51
N ALA A 254 -15.69 -15.51 -15.10
CA ALA A 254 -15.05 -14.28 -15.56
C ALA A 254 -13.67 -14.03 -14.91
N ALA A 255 -13.36 -14.70 -13.79
CA ALA A 255 -12.17 -14.42 -12.98
C ALA A 255 -10.83 -14.59 -13.72
N PRO A 256 -10.60 -15.61 -14.58
CA PRO A 256 -9.35 -15.74 -15.33
C PRO A 256 -9.08 -14.54 -16.25
N GLU A 257 -10.06 -14.13 -17.05
CA GLU A 257 -9.93 -12.99 -17.96
C GLU A 257 -9.75 -11.66 -17.21
N ILE A 258 -10.46 -11.48 -16.08
CA ILE A 258 -10.24 -10.32 -15.20
C ILE A 258 -8.79 -10.31 -14.68
N CYS A 259 -8.25 -11.47 -14.26
CA CYS A 259 -6.88 -11.57 -13.75
C CYS A 259 -5.83 -11.22 -14.82
N GLU A 260 -6.02 -11.68 -16.05
CA GLU A 260 -5.17 -11.32 -17.19
C GLU A 260 -5.25 -9.82 -17.50
N GLY A 261 -6.46 -9.25 -17.54
CA GLY A 261 -6.66 -7.82 -17.76
C GLY A 261 -6.03 -6.95 -16.66
N LEU A 262 -6.14 -7.34 -15.39
CA LEU A 262 -5.47 -6.66 -14.29
C LEU A 262 -3.94 -6.76 -14.38
N SER A 263 -3.40 -7.85 -14.93
CA SER A 263 -1.96 -7.98 -15.18
C SER A 263 -1.46 -6.98 -16.22
N LEU A 264 -2.27 -6.66 -17.22
CA LEU A 264 -1.97 -5.61 -18.21
C LEU A 264 -2.04 -4.20 -17.62
N LEU A 265 -2.96 -3.98 -16.68
CA LEU A 265 -3.11 -2.74 -15.92
C LEU A 265 -2.16 -2.62 -14.72
N GLN A 266 -1.30 -3.60 -14.46
CA GLN A 266 -0.40 -3.64 -13.29
C GLN A 266 0.51 -2.40 -13.17
N HIS A 267 0.81 -1.74 -14.28
CA HIS A 267 1.56 -0.49 -14.29
C HIS A 267 0.82 0.66 -13.58
N ARG A 268 -0.52 0.64 -13.57
CA ARG A 268 -1.38 1.58 -12.83
C ARG A 268 -1.40 1.32 -11.33
N GLY A 269 -0.86 0.20 -10.85
CA GLY A 269 -0.79 -0.05 -9.42
C GLY A 269 -0.20 -1.39 -9.05
N GLN A 270 0.78 -1.41 -8.15
CA GLN A 270 1.53 -2.61 -7.73
C GLN A 270 1.42 -2.90 -6.23
N ASP A 271 0.62 -2.12 -5.51
CA ASP A 271 0.54 -2.19 -4.06
C ASP A 271 -0.42 -3.27 -3.56
N ALA A 272 -1.62 -3.32 -4.16
CA ALA A 272 -2.67 -4.26 -3.86
C ALA A 272 -3.52 -4.55 -5.08
N CYS A 273 -4.23 -5.67 -5.07
CA CYS A 273 -5.18 -6.03 -6.11
C CYS A 273 -6.37 -6.81 -5.53
N GLY A 274 -7.46 -6.86 -6.27
CA GLY A 274 -8.65 -7.58 -5.87
C GLY A 274 -9.58 -7.89 -7.04
N ILE A 275 -10.29 -9.01 -6.93
CA ILE A 275 -11.35 -9.45 -7.84
C ILE A 275 -12.56 -9.84 -7.00
N VAL A 276 -13.73 -9.40 -7.44
CA VAL A 276 -15.02 -9.85 -6.93
C VAL A 276 -15.90 -10.31 -8.08
N THR A 277 -16.36 -11.57 -8.04
CA THR A 277 -17.27 -12.14 -9.04
C THR A 277 -18.66 -12.38 -8.45
N CYS A 278 -19.66 -12.52 -9.31
CA CYS A 278 -21.03 -12.84 -8.92
C CYS A 278 -21.48 -14.16 -9.57
N GLY A 279 -21.67 -15.19 -8.74
CA GLY A 279 -22.21 -16.47 -9.16
C GLY A 279 -23.74 -16.51 -9.13
N LEU A 280 -24.27 -17.74 -9.21
CA LEU A 280 -25.71 -18.01 -9.22
C LEU A 280 -26.44 -17.38 -8.02
N LYS A 281 -27.68 -16.94 -8.27
CA LYS A 281 -28.56 -16.28 -7.28
C LYS A 281 -27.97 -15.01 -6.65
N GLY A 282 -27.02 -14.35 -7.31
CA GLY A 282 -26.44 -13.09 -6.83
C GLY A 282 -25.36 -13.26 -5.75
N ARG A 283 -24.82 -14.48 -5.56
CA ARG A 283 -23.78 -14.71 -4.54
C ARG A 283 -22.44 -14.14 -4.98
N LEU A 284 -21.84 -13.33 -4.13
CA LEU A 284 -20.53 -12.71 -4.39
C LEU A 284 -19.38 -13.56 -3.85
N TYR A 285 -18.29 -13.63 -4.62
CA TYR A 285 -17.03 -14.27 -4.25
C TYR A 285 -15.91 -13.25 -4.38
N GLN A 286 -15.06 -13.13 -3.35
CA GLN A 286 -14.03 -12.09 -3.31
C GLN A 286 -12.66 -12.68 -3.00
N CYS A 287 -11.62 -12.15 -3.66
CA CYS A 287 -10.23 -12.35 -3.33
C CYS A 287 -9.51 -11.01 -3.50
N LYS A 288 -8.91 -10.50 -2.42
CA LYS A 288 -8.16 -9.23 -2.43
C LYS A 288 -7.06 -9.22 -1.38
N ALA A 289 -5.91 -8.66 -1.73
CA ALA A 289 -4.76 -8.56 -0.83
C ALA A 289 -3.72 -7.55 -1.36
N ASN A 290 -2.80 -7.14 -0.48
CA ASN A 290 -1.61 -6.39 -0.87
C ASN A 290 -0.63 -7.29 -1.63
N GLY A 291 -0.19 -6.86 -2.81
CA GLY A 291 0.70 -7.61 -3.68
C GLY A 291 0.48 -7.25 -5.16
N MET A 292 1.30 -7.83 -6.02
CA MET A 292 1.05 -7.81 -7.47
C MET A 292 -0.01 -8.86 -7.82
N VAL A 293 -0.68 -8.72 -8.96
CA VAL A 293 -1.72 -9.63 -9.46
C VAL A 293 -1.21 -11.08 -9.46
N ARG A 294 0.00 -11.31 -9.98
CA ARG A 294 0.63 -12.65 -10.01
C ARG A 294 0.86 -13.28 -8.64
N ASP A 295 0.99 -12.47 -7.58
CA ASP A 295 1.31 -12.95 -6.24
C ASP A 295 0.03 -13.30 -5.47
N ILE A 296 -1.11 -12.67 -5.83
CA ILE A 296 -2.39 -12.80 -5.12
C ILE A 296 -3.30 -13.83 -5.79
N PHE A 297 -3.29 -13.93 -7.11
CA PHE A 297 -4.19 -14.78 -7.87
C PHE A 297 -3.47 -16.02 -8.39
N ASP A 298 -3.33 -17.02 -7.53
CA ASP A 298 -2.94 -18.37 -7.93
C ASP A 298 -4.14 -19.17 -8.46
N SER A 299 -3.89 -20.34 -9.05
CA SER A 299 -4.95 -21.19 -9.62
C SER A 299 -6.03 -21.56 -8.60
N ASN A 300 -5.65 -21.71 -7.32
CA ASN A 300 -6.57 -22.04 -6.23
C ASN A 300 -7.45 -20.85 -5.80
N SER A 301 -6.92 -19.63 -5.89
CA SER A 301 -7.66 -18.41 -5.57
C SER A 301 -8.62 -18.06 -6.71
N ILE A 302 -8.17 -18.19 -7.95
CA ILE A 302 -9.00 -18.01 -9.14
C ILE A 302 -10.15 -19.04 -9.19
N SER A 303 -9.90 -20.31 -8.88
CA SER A 303 -10.94 -21.34 -8.90
C SER A 303 -12.07 -21.13 -7.87
N LYS A 304 -11.88 -20.24 -6.89
CA LYS A 304 -12.90 -19.87 -5.89
C LYS A 304 -13.79 -18.71 -6.35
N LEU A 305 -13.38 -18.00 -7.40
CA LEU A 305 -14.06 -16.83 -7.93
C LEU A 305 -15.02 -17.24 -9.04
N VAL A 306 -16.19 -17.72 -8.63
CA VAL A 306 -17.21 -18.28 -9.54
C VAL A 306 -18.12 -17.18 -10.09
N GLY A 307 -18.51 -17.31 -11.36
CA GLY A 307 -19.56 -16.53 -12.02
C GLY A 307 -19.11 -15.78 -13.26
N GLY A 308 -20.00 -15.66 -14.24
CA GLY A 308 -19.76 -14.97 -15.51
C GLY A 308 -19.83 -13.44 -15.48
N MET A 309 -19.75 -12.82 -14.30
CA MET A 309 -19.52 -11.37 -14.20
C MET A 309 -18.68 -11.02 -12.98
N GLY A 310 -17.87 -9.98 -13.07
CA GLY A 310 -17.03 -9.53 -11.98
C GLY A 310 -16.39 -8.16 -12.19
N VAL A 311 -15.80 -7.66 -11.11
CA VAL A 311 -15.06 -6.39 -11.06
C VAL A 311 -13.67 -6.66 -10.50
N GLY A 312 -12.67 -6.09 -11.15
CA GLY A 312 -11.26 -6.17 -10.78
C GLY A 312 -10.67 -4.79 -10.49
N HIS A 313 -9.61 -4.77 -9.68
CA HIS A 313 -8.89 -3.55 -9.35
C HIS A 313 -7.41 -3.81 -9.05
N VAL A 314 -6.53 -2.88 -9.47
CA VAL A 314 -5.13 -2.77 -9.03
C VAL A 314 -4.88 -1.39 -8.42
N ARG A 315 -4.25 -1.36 -7.24
CA ARG A 315 -4.02 -0.15 -6.43
C ARG A 315 -2.57 0.29 -6.53
N TYR A 316 -2.32 1.56 -6.80
CA TYR A 316 -1.00 2.16 -6.69
C TYR A 316 -0.66 2.46 -5.24
N PRO A 317 0.63 2.36 -4.84
CA PRO A 317 1.05 2.72 -3.50
C PRO A 317 0.70 4.18 -3.23
N THR A 318 -0.13 4.42 -2.21
CA THR A 318 -0.42 5.79 -1.77
C THR A 318 0.25 6.04 -0.43
N ALA A 319 0.66 7.28 -0.19
CA ALA A 319 1.17 7.69 1.11
C ALA A 319 0.04 7.69 2.16
N GLY A 320 -0.24 6.54 2.78
CA GLY A 320 -1.17 6.49 3.92
C GLY A 320 -1.77 5.15 4.27
N SER A 321 -1.88 4.19 3.34
CA SER A 321 -2.55 2.93 3.69
C SER A 321 -1.98 1.69 3.00
N PHE A 322 -1.19 0.93 3.76
CA PHE A 322 -0.83 -0.46 3.44
C PHE A 322 -1.83 -1.46 4.03
N ASN A 323 -3.05 -1.01 4.34
CA ASN A 323 -4.04 -1.90 4.94
C ASN A 323 -4.71 -2.75 3.85
N ASN A 324 -4.72 -4.07 4.04
CA ASN A 324 -5.46 -5.01 3.19
C ASN A 324 -6.95 -4.67 3.14
N ALA A 325 -7.51 -4.10 4.21
CA ALA A 325 -8.92 -3.69 4.25
C ALA A 325 -9.26 -2.64 3.18
N GLU A 326 -8.26 -1.85 2.76
CA GLU A 326 -8.43 -0.82 1.73
C GLU A 326 -8.17 -1.32 0.31
N ALA A 327 -7.86 -2.61 0.13
CA ALA A 327 -7.82 -3.18 -1.20
C ALA A 327 -9.24 -3.16 -1.79
N GLN A 328 -9.37 -2.66 -3.01
CA GLN A 328 -10.61 -2.67 -3.78
C GLN A 328 -10.71 -3.98 -4.59
N PRO A 329 -11.90 -4.40 -5.05
CA PRO A 329 -13.21 -3.74 -4.90
C PRO A 329 -13.74 -3.69 -3.45
N PHE A 330 -14.51 -2.65 -3.16
CA PHE A 330 -15.35 -2.58 -1.95
C PHE A 330 -16.71 -3.20 -2.20
N TYR A 331 -17.38 -3.62 -1.12
CA TYR A 331 -18.70 -4.22 -1.15
C TYR A 331 -19.56 -3.68 0.00
N VAL A 332 -20.83 -3.40 -0.31
CA VAL A 332 -21.88 -3.18 0.69
C VAL A 332 -23.05 -4.11 0.40
N ASN A 333 -23.59 -4.75 1.45
CA ASN A 333 -24.71 -5.68 1.32
C ASN A 333 -26.07 -4.98 1.12
N SER A 334 -26.17 -3.70 1.47
CA SER A 334 -27.40 -2.93 1.39
C SER A 334 -27.19 -1.58 0.69
N PRO A 335 -28.11 -1.16 -0.21
CA PRO A 335 -29.19 -1.98 -0.74
C PRO A 335 -28.69 -2.94 -1.85
N TYR A 336 -29.38 -4.06 -2.07
CA TYR A 336 -29.22 -5.02 -3.18
C TYR A 336 -27.88 -5.77 -3.35
N GLY A 337 -26.80 -5.32 -2.71
CA GLY A 337 -25.46 -5.89 -2.88
C GLY A 337 -24.70 -5.21 -4.01
N ILE A 338 -23.84 -4.25 -3.64
CA ILE A 338 -23.10 -3.41 -4.58
C ILE A 338 -21.60 -3.68 -4.41
N VAL A 339 -20.93 -4.00 -5.52
CA VAL A 339 -19.48 -4.13 -5.62
C VAL A 339 -18.95 -2.92 -6.39
N PHE A 340 -17.83 -2.35 -5.96
CA PHE A 340 -17.39 -1.04 -6.44
C PHE A 340 -15.87 -0.93 -6.53
N ALA A 341 -15.37 -0.49 -7.67
CA ALA A 341 -13.97 -0.17 -7.92
C ALA A 341 -13.85 1.25 -8.50
N HIS A 342 -12.86 2.00 -8.02
CA HIS A 342 -12.70 3.43 -8.25
C HIS A 342 -11.23 3.77 -8.55
N ASN A 343 -11.02 4.53 -9.63
CA ASN A 343 -9.77 5.21 -9.96
C ASN A 343 -10.02 6.74 -9.92
N GLY A 344 -9.39 7.43 -8.97
CA GLY A 344 -9.59 8.86 -8.79
C GLY A 344 -9.36 9.34 -7.36
N ASN A 345 -9.83 10.55 -7.06
CA ASN A 345 -9.85 11.10 -5.71
C ASN A 345 -11.00 12.10 -5.53
N LEU A 346 -11.68 12.00 -4.37
CA LEU A 346 -12.68 12.97 -3.93
C LEU A 346 -12.04 14.14 -3.17
N ILE A 347 -12.47 15.38 -3.46
CA ILE A 347 -11.94 16.58 -2.80
C ILE A 347 -12.78 17.05 -1.62
N ASN A 348 -14.08 16.73 -1.58
CA ASN A 348 -15.00 17.16 -0.52
C ASN A 348 -15.29 16.08 0.53
N THR A 349 -14.33 15.18 0.77
CA THR A 349 -14.45 14.02 1.68
C THR A 349 -14.93 14.39 3.08
N SER A 350 -14.40 15.45 3.69
CA SER A 350 -14.80 15.89 5.04
C SER A 350 -16.30 16.18 5.16
N SER A 351 -16.87 16.86 4.16
CA SER A 351 -18.30 17.18 4.13
C SER A 351 -19.16 15.93 3.92
N LEU A 352 -18.68 15.02 3.09
CA LEU A 352 -19.36 13.78 2.76
C LEU A 352 -19.36 12.80 3.94
N LEU A 353 -18.26 12.73 4.70
CA LEU A 353 -18.18 11.92 5.93
C LEU A 353 -19.16 12.42 6.99
N GLN A 354 -19.24 13.74 7.18
CA GLN A 354 -20.20 14.33 8.10
C GLN A 354 -21.64 14.00 7.68
N TYR A 355 -21.95 14.08 6.38
CA TYR A 355 -23.27 13.69 5.87
C TYR A 355 -23.56 12.19 6.04
N MET A 356 -22.58 11.32 5.78
CA MET A 356 -22.72 9.88 5.96
C MET A 356 -22.99 9.50 7.42
N ASP A 357 -22.33 10.17 8.37
CA ASP A 357 -22.50 9.90 9.81
C ASP A 357 -23.80 10.52 10.37
N ALA A 358 -23.97 11.83 10.18
CA ALA A 358 -25.06 12.59 10.80
C ALA A 358 -26.43 12.39 10.12
N THR A 359 -26.46 12.09 8.82
CA THR A 359 -27.71 12.03 8.05
C THR A 359 -28.00 10.63 7.52
N ALA A 360 -27.03 10.00 6.85
CA ALA A 360 -27.25 8.68 6.24
C ALA A 360 -27.05 7.51 7.22
N HIS A 361 -26.47 7.78 8.40
CA HIS A 361 -26.13 6.79 9.43
C HIS A 361 -25.37 5.57 8.86
N ARG A 362 -24.42 5.83 7.96
CA ARG A 362 -23.54 4.83 7.36
C ARG A 362 -22.12 5.03 7.87
N HIS A 363 -21.64 4.07 8.64
CA HIS A 363 -20.26 4.05 9.10
C HIS A 363 -19.31 3.74 7.94
N ILE A 364 -18.26 4.56 7.79
CA ILE A 364 -17.16 4.34 6.85
C ILE A 364 -15.98 3.77 7.65
N ASN A 365 -15.57 2.54 7.33
CA ASN A 365 -14.63 1.78 8.16
C ASN A 365 -13.16 2.04 7.80
N THR A 366 -12.88 2.51 6.58
CA THR A 366 -11.52 2.79 6.11
C THR A 366 -11.30 4.27 5.82
N SER A 367 -10.04 4.65 5.58
CA SER A 367 -9.69 5.98 5.06
C SER A 367 -9.80 6.09 3.53
N SER A 368 -10.44 5.11 2.88
CA SER A 368 -10.64 5.12 1.43
C SER A 368 -11.83 5.97 1.03
N ASP A 369 -11.56 6.98 0.22
CA ASP A 369 -12.58 7.73 -0.52
C ASP A 369 -13.43 6.81 -1.42
N SER A 370 -12.89 5.71 -1.94
CA SER A 370 -13.67 4.70 -2.67
C SER A 370 -14.79 4.04 -1.83
N GLU A 371 -14.57 3.80 -0.54
CA GLU A 371 -15.61 3.25 0.35
C GLU A 371 -16.69 4.31 0.62
N LEU A 372 -16.28 5.56 0.79
CA LEU A 372 -17.17 6.70 0.93
C LEU A 372 -18.03 6.88 -0.33
N LEU A 373 -17.42 6.86 -1.52
CA LEU A 373 -18.12 6.99 -2.80
C LEU A 373 -19.14 5.87 -3.01
N LEU A 374 -18.77 4.62 -2.71
CA LEU A 374 -19.68 3.48 -2.72
C LEU A 374 -20.88 3.71 -1.79
N ASN A 375 -20.65 4.19 -0.57
CA ASN A 375 -21.72 4.41 0.40
C ASN A 375 -22.64 5.57 0.01
N ILE A 376 -22.12 6.62 -0.63
CA ILE A 376 -22.94 7.71 -1.18
C ILE A 376 -23.82 7.17 -2.32
N PHE A 377 -23.27 6.38 -3.24
CA PHE A 377 -24.05 5.72 -4.28
C PHE A 377 -25.14 4.83 -3.68
N ALA A 378 -24.77 3.97 -2.72
CA ALA A 378 -25.69 3.07 -2.04
C ALA A 378 -26.82 3.82 -1.31
N ASN A 379 -26.51 4.95 -0.69
CA ASN A 379 -27.49 5.81 -0.03
C ASN A 379 -28.47 6.44 -1.04
N ASN A 380 -27.98 6.97 -2.16
CA ASN A 380 -28.85 7.50 -3.22
C ASN A 380 -29.74 6.41 -3.82
N LEU A 381 -29.20 5.21 -4.01
CA LEU A 381 -29.96 4.07 -4.51
C LEU A 381 -31.03 3.60 -3.51
N GLN A 382 -30.74 3.68 -2.20
CA GLN A 382 -31.68 3.33 -1.14
C GLN A 382 -32.86 4.30 -1.07
N GLN A 383 -32.66 5.58 -1.39
CA GLN A 383 -33.72 6.60 -1.41
C GLN A 383 -34.82 6.32 -2.46
N THR A 384 -34.54 5.47 -3.47
CA THR A 384 -35.58 5.02 -4.41
C THR A 384 -36.68 4.20 -3.75
N GLY A 385 -36.41 3.58 -2.59
CA GLY A 385 -37.40 2.85 -1.78
C GLY A 385 -37.99 1.60 -2.44
N LYS A 386 -37.45 1.16 -3.58
CA LYS A 386 -38.00 0.05 -4.35
C LYS A 386 -37.54 -1.31 -3.82
N PHE A 387 -38.37 -2.34 -4.00
CA PHE A 387 -37.96 -3.71 -3.71
C PHE A 387 -37.07 -4.31 -4.82
N ARG A 388 -37.34 -3.92 -6.08
CA ARG A 388 -36.56 -4.28 -7.26
C ARG A 388 -36.24 -3.01 -8.03
N ILE A 389 -34.96 -2.79 -8.29
CA ILE A 389 -34.47 -1.67 -9.08
C ILE A 389 -34.48 -2.00 -10.56
N ASN A 390 -34.59 -0.96 -11.37
CA ASN A 390 -34.35 -1.01 -12.81
C ASN A 390 -33.23 -0.03 -13.21
N GLU A 391 -32.95 0.08 -14.49
CA GLU A 391 -31.89 0.95 -15.01
C GLU A 391 -32.15 2.43 -14.72
N GLU A 392 -33.42 2.89 -14.79
CA GLU A 392 -33.81 4.26 -14.45
C GLU A 392 -33.41 4.63 -13.02
N ASP A 393 -33.68 3.73 -12.08
CA ASP A 393 -33.37 3.94 -10.66
C ASP A 393 -31.86 4.09 -10.42
N ILE A 394 -31.06 3.28 -11.12
CA ILE A 394 -29.59 3.34 -11.05
C ILE A 394 -29.10 4.66 -11.64
N PHE A 395 -29.61 5.07 -12.80
CA PHE A 395 -29.24 6.34 -13.41
C PHE A 395 -29.61 7.54 -12.54
N THR A 396 -30.80 7.54 -11.94
CA THR A 396 -31.23 8.59 -11.00
C THR A 396 -30.33 8.62 -9.77
N ALA A 397 -29.99 7.47 -9.20
CA ALA A 397 -29.10 7.38 -8.04
C ALA A 397 -27.68 7.88 -8.35
N LEU A 398 -27.14 7.55 -9.54
CA LEU A 398 -25.86 8.05 -10.02
C LEU A 398 -25.89 9.57 -10.22
N GLY A 399 -26.97 10.11 -10.78
CA GLY A 399 -27.15 11.57 -10.92
C GLY A 399 -27.15 12.28 -9.56
N GLY A 400 -27.88 11.74 -8.57
CA GLY A 400 -27.90 12.28 -7.20
C GLY A 400 -26.54 12.19 -6.50
N MET A 401 -25.78 11.12 -6.73
CA MET A 401 -24.41 10.98 -6.24
C MET A 401 -23.49 12.03 -6.88
N MET A 402 -23.50 12.17 -8.22
CA MET A 402 -22.63 13.11 -8.94
C MET A 402 -22.88 14.58 -8.57
N GLN A 403 -24.08 14.94 -8.10
CA GLN A 403 -24.38 16.26 -7.55
C GLN A 403 -23.73 16.50 -6.18
N GLN A 404 -23.51 15.44 -5.39
CA GLN A 404 -22.96 15.52 -4.03
C GLN A 404 -21.43 15.46 -4.02
N VAL A 405 -20.85 14.64 -4.90
CA VAL A 405 -19.41 14.37 -4.92
C VAL A 405 -18.66 15.35 -5.81
N LYS A 406 -17.50 15.80 -5.36
CA LYS A 406 -16.58 16.64 -6.12
C LYS A 406 -15.22 15.96 -6.19
N GLY A 407 -14.57 16.05 -7.33
CA GLY A 407 -13.27 15.46 -7.58
C GLY A 407 -13.23 14.77 -8.94
N ALA A 408 -12.29 13.85 -9.09
CA ALA A 408 -12.11 13.07 -10.31
C ALA A 408 -12.36 11.61 -9.99
N TYR A 409 -13.09 10.90 -10.85
CA TYR A 409 -13.42 9.51 -10.62
C TYR A 409 -13.83 8.82 -11.92
N ALA A 410 -13.20 7.69 -12.19
CA ALA A 410 -13.72 6.66 -13.06
C ALA A 410 -14.09 5.46 -12.19
N CYS A 411 -15.31 4.96 -12.33
CA CYS A 411 -15.81 3.87 -11.50
C CYS A 411 -16.35 2.74 -12.35
N VAL A 412 -16.11 1.52 -11.89
CA VAL A 412 -16.78 0.31 -12.35
C VAL A 412 -17.46 -0.33 -11.15
N ALA A 413 -18.75 -0.64 -11.29
CA ALA A 413 -19.53 -1.26 -10.25
C ALA A 413 -20.32 -2.46 -10.78
N MET A 414 -20.71 -3.34 -9.87
CA MET A 414 -21.55 -4.50 -10.17
C MET A 414 -22.65 -4.59 -9.12
N LEU A 415 -23.88 -4.78 -9.61
CA LEU A 415 -25.04 -5.08 -8.78
C LEU A 415 -25.32 -6.58 -8.84
N ALA A 416 -25.38 -7.22 -7.68
CA ALA A 416 -25.56 -8.65 -7.56
C ALA A 416 -26.83 -9.12 -8.29
N GLY A 417 -26.65 -10.01 -9.27
CA GLY A 417 -27.75 -10.56 -10.08
C GLY A 417 -28.41 -9.59 -11.08
N PHE A 418 -27.87 -8.38 -11.26
CA PHE A 418 -28.40 -7.40 -12.23
C PHE A 418 -27.46 -7.19 -13.41
N GLY A 419 -26.22 -6.76 -13.17
CA GLY A 419 -25.27 -6.42 -14.23
C GLY A 419 -24.09 -5.60 -13.74
N ILE A 420 -23.26 -5.16 -14.68
CA ILE A 420 -22.12 -4.28 -14.44
C ILE A 420 -22.43 -2.87 -14.94
N MET A 421 -21.76 -1.86 -14.39
CA MET A 421 -21.90 -0.47 -14.82
C MET A 421 -20.57 0.25 -14.72
N ALA A 422 -20.40 1.27 -15.55
CA ALA A 422 -19.30 2.22 -15.44
C ALA A 422 -19.83 3.65 -15.52
N PHE A 423 -19.16 4.58 -14.87
CA PHE A 423 -19.46 5.99 -14.95
C PHE A 423 -18.22 6.84 -14.71
N ARG A 424 -18.24 8.05 -15.26
CA ARG A 424 -17.09 8.96 -15.29
C ARG A 424 -17.47 10.32 -14.72
N ASP A 425 -16.54 10.97 -14.05
CA ASP A 425 -16.75 12.31 -13.49
C ASP A 425 -17.20 13.34 -14.56
N PRO A 426 -17.93 14.39 -14.18
CA PRO A 426 -18.44 15.39 -15.13
C PRO A 426 -17.37 16.14 -15.93
N ASN A 427 -16.12 16.13 -15.48
CA ASN A 427 -14.99 16.74 -16.18
C ASN A 427 -14.24 15.74 -17.08
N GLY A 428 -14.53 14.43 -17.00
CA GLY A 428 -13.86 13.40 -17.77
C GLY A 428 -12.37 13.24 -17.41
N ILE A 429 -11.98 13.54 -16.17
CA ILE A 429 -10.55 13.59 -15.79
C ILE A 429 -9.92 12.19 -15.84
N ARG A 430 -10.58 11.18 -15.26
CA ARG A 430 -10.03 9.81 -15.16
C ARG A 430 -10.52 8.93 -16.32
N PRO A 431 -9.67 8.08 -16.92
CA PRO A 431 -10.06 7.30 -18.08
C PRO A 431 -10.87 6.05 -17.70
N VAL A 432 -11.91 5.77 -18.48
CA VAL A 432 -12.61 4.49 -18.52
C VAL A 432 -13.34 4.36 -19.86
N GLY A 433 -13.23 3.20 -20.48
CA GLY A 433 -13.92 2.88 -21.72
C GLY A 433 -14.55 1.49 -21.67
N MET A 434 -15.33 1.20 -22.71
CA MET A 434 -16.03 -0.06 -22.90
C MET A 434 -15.66 -0.71 -24.23
N ALA A 435 -15.74 -2.03 -24.28
CA ALA A 435 -15.56 -2.80 -25.50
C ALA A 435 -16.50 -4.02 -25.53
N VAL A 436 -16.69 -4.58 -26.72
CA VAL A 436 -17.62 -5.68 -26.98
C VAL A 436 -16.91 -6.81 -27.72
N ARG A 437 -17.15 -8.05 -27.31
CA ARG A 437 -16.70 -9.24 -28.02
C ARG A 437 -17.91 -10.08 -28.38
N ARG A 438 -18.10 -10.34 -29.68
CA ARG A 438 -19.22 -11.14 -30.19
C ARG A 438 -18.86 -12.62 -30.07
N THR A 439 -19.71 -13.41 -29.41
CA THR A 439 -19.56 -14.86 -29.27
C THR A 439 -20.77 -15.58 -29.89
N GLU A 440 -20.70 -16.90 -30.03
CA GLU A 440 -21.83 -17.71 -30.50
C GLU A 440 -23.03 -17.63 -29.54
N SER A 441 -22.76 -17.46 -28.24
CA SER A 441 -23.80 -17.38 -27.21
C SER A 441 -24.46 -16.00 -27.16
N GLY A 442 -23.74 -14.94 -27.51
CA GLY A 442 -24.16 -13.54 -27.41
C GLY A 442 -22.95 -12.60 -27.24
N ASN A 443 -23.17 -11.39 -26.75
CA ASN A 443 -22.11 -10.40 -26.59
C ASN A 443 -21.52 -10.41 -25.18
N ASP A 444 -20.19 -10.55 -25.10
CA ASP A 444 -19.42 -10.26 -23.90
C ASP A 444 -19.07 -8.76 -23.86
N TYR A 445 -19.02 -8.21 -22.65
CA TYR A 445 -18.78 -6.79 -22.43
C TYR A 445 -17.68 -6.54 -21.41
N LEU A 446 -16.79 -5.61 -21.74
CA LEU A 446 -15.67 -5.19 -20.91
C LEU A 446 -15.77 -3.70 -20.62
N PHE A 447 -15.49 -3.32 -19.37
CA PHE A 447 -15.06 -1.98 -18.98
C PHE A 447 -13.61 -2.04 -18.51
N ALA A 448 -12.79 -1.07 -18.89
CA ALA A 448 -11.41 -0.97 -18.43
C ALA A 448 -10.93 0.48 -18.36
N SER A 449 -9.90 0.74 -17.56
CA SER A 449 -9.21 2.04 -17.58
C SER A 449 -8.52 2.35 -18.92
N GLU A 450 -8.13 1.33 -19.69
CA GLU A 450 -7.35 1.49 -20.93
C GLU A 450 -7.75 0.47 -22.00
N SER A 451 -7.66 0.88 -23.26
CA SER A 451 -8.01 0.07 -24.43
C SER A 451 -7.15 -1.19 -24.58
N VAL A 452 -5.90 -1.19 -24.08
CA VAL A 452 -4.98 -2.32 -24.21
C VAL A 452 -5.54 -3.62 -23.61
N VAL A 453 -6.44 -3.53 -22.62
CA VAL A 453 -7.13 -4.68 -22.05
C VAL A 453 -8.12 -5.27 -23.06
N ALA A 454 -8.84 -4.42 -23.79
CA ALA A 454 -9.76 -4.84 -24.83
C ALA A 454 -9.00 -5.52 -25.98
N ASP A 455 -7.92 -4.90 -26.45
CA ASP A 455 -7.10 -5.42 -27.55
C ASP A 455 -6.53 -6.81 -27.22
N ALA A 456 -5.96 -6.97 -26.02
CA ALA A 456 -5.40 -8.25 -25.59
C ALA A 456 -6.47 -9.33 -25.33
N GLY A 457 -7.66 -8.94 -24.88
CA GLY A 457 -8.80 -9.83 -24.64
C GLY A 457 -9.63 -10.16 -25.89
N GLY A 458 -9.25 -9.65 -27.06
CA GLY A 458 -10.00 -9.85 -28.30
C GLY A 458 -11.36 -9.14 -28.34
N PHE A 459 -11.53 -8.08 -27.55
CA PHE A 459 -12.70 -7.20 -27.61
C PHE A 459 -12.49 -6.12 -28.68
N GLY A 460 -13.53 -5.82 -29.44
CA GLY A 460 -13.55 -4.75 -30.43
C GLY A 460 -14.45 -3.59 -30.01
N GLU A 461 -14.62 -2.62 -30.92
CA GLU A 461 -15.56 -1.49 -30.75
C GLU A 461 -15.30 -0.65 -29.49
N TRP A 462 -14.02 -0.40 -29.16
CA TRP A 462 -13.61 0.43 -28.02
C TRP A 462 -14.26 1.81 -28.06
N GLN A 463 -14.89 2.21 -26.96
CA GLN A 463 -15.54 3.50 -26.80
C GLN A 463 -15.32 4.04 -25.39
N ASP A 464 -14.83 5.27 -25.28
CA ASP A 464 -14.71 5.96 -23.99
C ASP A 464 -16.10 6.27 -23.39
N VAL A 465 -16.19 6.18 -22.06
CA VAL A 465 -17.35 6.70 -21.31
C VAL A 465 -17.22 8.23 -21.26
N LYS A 466 -18.27 8.93 -21.65
CA LYS A 466 -18.26 10.39 -21.75
C LYS A 466 -18.28 11.08 -20.38
N PRO A 467 -17.83 12.34 -20.28
CA PRO A 467 -17.89 13.09 -19.01
C PRO A 467 -19.32 13.16 -18.45
N GLY A 468 -19.52 12.73 -17.21
CA GLY A 468 -20.84 12.70 -16.55
C GLY A 468 -21.81 11.65 -17.10
N GLU A 469 -21.34 10.75 -17.97
CA GLU A 469 -22.11 9.62 -18.49
C GLU A 469 -22.04 8.42 -17.54
N ALA A 470 -23.11 7.64 -17.52
CA ALA A 470 -23.15 6.30 -16.97
C ALA A 470 -23.57 5.30 -18.04
N VAL A 471 -22.94 4.13 -18.02
CA VAL A 471 -23.24 3.00 -18.89
C VAL A 471 -23.57 1.79 -18.01
N ILE A 472 -24.71 1.18 -18.27
CA ILE A 472 -25.18 -0.03 -17.58
C ILE A 472 -25.24 -1.16 -18.60
N ILE A 473 -24.70 -2.32 -18.22
CA ILE A 473 -24.66 -3.51 -19.05
C ILE A 473 -25.33 -4.65 -18.27
N THR A 474 -26.38 -5.18 -18.86
CA THR A 474 -27.05 -6.40 -18.41
C THR A 474 -26.90 -7.47 -19.48
N ARG A 475 -27.31 -8.71 -19.18
CA ARG A 475 -27.35 -9.78 -20.20
C ARG A 475 -28.34 -9.48 -21.34
N ASN A 476 -29.28 -8.55 -21.12
CA ASN A 476 -30.31 -8.20 -22.08
C ASN A 476 -29.89 -7.06 -23.01
N GLY A 477 -28.87 -6.27 -22.63
CA GLY A 477 -28.44 -5.13 -23.44
C GLY A 477 -27.59 -4.11 -22.70
N VAL A 478 -27.30 -3.03 -23.42
CA VAL A 478 -26.50 -1.89 -22.97
C VAL A 478 -27.37 -0.64 -22.96
N SER A 479 -27.33 0.09 -21.85
CA SER A 479 -28.03 1.36 -21.68
C SER A 479 -27.02 2.44 -21.31
N ARG A 480 -27.04 3.57 -22.03
CA ARG A 480 -26.17 4.73 -21.79
C ARG A 480 -27.01 5.95 -21.44
N ARG A 481 -26.55 6.76 -20.48
CA ARG A 481 -27.22 8.02 -20.11
C ARG A 481 -26.27 9.07 -19.59
N GLN A 482 -26.52 10.31 -20.01
CA GLN A 482 -25.96 11.50 -19.35
C GLN A 482 -26.64 11.70 -17.99
N VAL A 483 -25.95 11.41 -16.89
CA VAL A 483 -26.53 11.46 -15.53
C VAL A 483 -26.18 12.76 -14.80
N ALA A 484 -25.09 13.42 -15.17
CA ALA A 484 -24.75 14.77 -14.75
C ALA A 484 -24.53 15.65 -15.97
N PRO A 485 -24.89 16.95 -15.97
CA PRO A 485 -24.52 17.85 -17.06
C PRO A 485 -23.00 17.81 -17.29
N PRO A 486 -22.52 17.67 -18.54
CA PRO A 486 -21.09 17.75 -18.81
C PRO A 486 -20.53 19.08 -18.30
N ALA A 487 -19.48 19.00 -17.49
CA ALA A 487 -18.70 20.17 -17.12
C ALA A 487 -17.67 20.46 -18.20
N THR A 488 -16.64 21.24 -17.88
CA THR A 488 -15.48 21.41 -18.76
C THR A 488 -14.78 20.06 -18.94
N PHE A 489 -14.83 19.52 -20.17
CA PHE A 489 -14.10 18.30 -20.51
C PHE A 489 -12.59 18.57 -20.46
N ALA A 490 -11.93 17.92 -19.50
CA ALA A 490 -10.54 18.14 -19.11
C ALA A 490 -9.89 16.81 -18.70
N PRO A 491 -9.56 15.92 -19.66
CA PRO A 491 -8.84 14.69 -19.35
C PRO A 491 -7.47 14.99 -18.73
N ASP A 492 -6.99 14.09 -17.87
CA ASP A 492 -5.71 14.25 -17.18
C ASP A 492 -4.53 14.18 -18.17
N ILE A 493 -3.80 15.29 -18.33
CA ILE A 493 -2.67 15.37 -19.26
C ILE A 493 -1.55 14.38 -18.89
N PHE A 494 -1.44 14.02 -17.61
CA PHE A 494 -0.36 13.17 -17.10
C PHE A 494 -0.54 11.69 -17.49
N GLU A 495 -1.76 11.29 -17.85
CA GLU A 495 -2.02 9.99 -18.50
C GLU A 495 -1.21 9.86 -19.80
N TYR A 496 -1.19 10.92 -20.61
CA TYR A 496 -0.45 10.96 -21.88
C TYR A 496 1.06 11.07 -21.68
N VAL A 497 1.51 11.91 -20.73
CA VAL A 497 2.95 12.12 -20.44
C VAL A 497 3.61 10.81 -19.98
N TYR A 498 3.03 10.15 -18.98
CA TYR A 498 3.72 9.08 -18.27
C TYR A 498 2.85 7.87 -17.94
N PHE A 499 1.64 8.11 -17.43
CA PHE A 499 0.99 7.09 -16.62
C PHE A 499 0.35 5.97 -17.43
N ALA A 500 -0.30 6.29 -18.55
CA ALA A 500 -0.91 5.30 -19.41
C ALA A 500 0.16 4.53 -20.20
N ARG A 501 -0.20 3.31 -20.61
CA ARG A 501 0.61 2.54 -21.54
C ARG A 501 0.60 3.18 -22.93
N PRO A 502 1.73 3.12 -23.67
CA PRO A 502 1.83 3.75 -24.98
C PRO A 502 0.90 3.12 -26.02
N ASP A 503 0.59 1.83 -25.89
CA ASP A 503 -0.33 1.09 -26.77
C ASP A 503 -1.82 1.33 -26.45
N SER A 504 -2.14 2.22 -25.52
CA SER A 504 -3.52 2.60 -25.21
C SER A 504 -4.02 3.78 -26.05
N VAL A 505 -5.32 3.81 -26.26
CA VAL A 505 -6.08 4.94 -26.82
C VAL A 505 -7.01 5.47 -25.72
N LEU A 506 -6.89 6.77 -25.42
CA LEU A 506 -7.69 7.47 -24.40
C LEU A 506 -8.39 8.65 -25.04
N ASP A 507 -9.72 8.70 -24.96
CA ASP A 507 -10.52 9.77 -25.56
C ASP A 507 -10.21 9.99 -27.06
N GLY A 508 -10.03 8.87 -27.78
CA GLY A 508 -9.65 8.86 -29.20
C GLY A 508 -8.19 9.21 -29.50
N ILE A 509 -7.37 9.51 -28.49
CA ILE A 509 -5.95 9.86 -28.66
C ILE A 509 -5.05 8.66 -28.38
N SER A 510 -4.19 8.32 -29.34
CA SER A 510 -3.11 7.35 -29.13
C SER A 510 -2.04 7.94 -28.22
N VAL A 511 -1.78 7.28 -27.09
CA VAL A 511 -0.74 7.70 -26.12
C VAL A 511 0.63 7.70 -26.79
N TYR A 512 0.96 6.65 -27.55
CA TYR A 512 2.22 6.58 -28.31
C TYR A 512 2.41 7.78 -29.26
N ARG A 513 1.42 8.11 -30.08
CA ARG A 513 1.52 9.24 -31.03
C ARG A 513 1.64 10.58 -30.31
N SER A 514 0.94 10.75 -29.19
CA SER A 514 1.08 11.96 -28.37
C SER A 514 2.50 12.14 -27.83
N ARG A 515 3.16 11.06 -27.38
CA ARG A 515 4.56 11.09 -26.91
C ARG A 515 5.56 11.35 -28.03
N MET A 516 5.29 10.87 -29.25
CA MET A 516 6.09 11.23 -30.43
C MET A 516 6.01 12.74 -30.70
N ALA A 517 4.80 13.30 -30.71
CA ALA A 517 4.58 14.72 -30.91
C ALA A 517 5.17 15.59 -29.79
N MET A 518 5.25 15.09 -28.55
CA MET A 518 5.99 15.74 -27.46
C MET A 518 7.49 15.77 -27.77
N GLY A 519 8.05 14.67 -28.30
CA GLY A 519 9.45 14.63 -28.74
C GLY A 519 9.77 15.62 -29.85
N ASP A 520 8.86 15.76 -30.82
CA ASP A 520 9.02 16.71 -31.93
C ASP A 520 8.99 18.16 -31.43
N ALA A 521 8.08 18.50 -30.52
CA ALA A 521 8.00 19.84 -29.95
C ALA A 521 9.18 20.14 -29.01
N LEU A 522 9.64 19.15 -28.24
CA LEU A 522 10.83 19.29 -27.39
C LEU A 522 12.08 19.54 -28.22
N ALA A 523 12.19 18.92 -29.40
CA ALA A 523 13.32 19.15 -30.31
C ALA A 523 13.41 20.61 -30.76
N ASP A 524 12.27 21.25 -31.08
CA ASP A 524 12.25 22.67 -31.48
C ASP A 524 12.78 23.56 -30.36
N GLU A 525 12.33 23.29 -29.13
CA GLU A 525 12.78 24.04 -27.95
C GLU A 525 14.25 23.78 -27.62
N VAL A 526 14.71 22.53 -27.72
CA VAL A 526 16.12 22.18 -27.53
C VAL A 526 17.00 22.89 -28.56
N GLN A 527 16.61 22.87 -29.84
CA GLN A 527 17.37 23.55 -30.89
C GLN A 527 17.48 25.05 -30.62
N ARG A 528 16.39 25.69 -30.18
CA ARG A 528 16.37 27.10 -29.82
C ARG A 528 17.33 27.40 -28.67
N VAL A 529 17.22 26.66 -27.56
CA VAL A 529 18.03 26.90 -26.35
C VAL A 529 19.51 26.60 -26.60
N LEU A 530 19.84 25.53 -27.34
CA LEU A 530 21.24 25.22 -27.68
C LEU A 530 21.88 26.31 -28.53
N ALA A 531 21.13 26.87 -29.50
CA ALA A 531 21.60 27.98 -30.33
C ALA A 531 21.81 29.27 -29.51
N GLU A 532 20.94 29.55 -28.54
CA GLU A 532 21.06 30.73 -27.65
C GLU A 532 22.27 30.66 -26.71
N ASN A 533 22.70 29.44 -26.35
CA ASN A 533 23.80 29.22 -25.41
C ASN A 533 25.11 28.78 -26.06
N ASP A 534 25.15 28.68 -27.40
CA ASP A 534 26.30 28.19 -28.18
C ASP A 534 26.80 26.80 -27.70
N LEU A 535 25.86 25.89 -27.45
CA LEU A 535 26.12 24.54 -26.97
C LEU A 535 25.89 23.49 -28.07
N SER A 536 26.70 22.43 -28.05
CA SER A 536 26.55 21.28 -28.94
C SER A 536 26.29 19.99 -28.16
N VAL A 537 25.51 19.10 -28.76
CA VAL A 537 25.17 17.78 -28.21
C VAL A 537 25.59 16.71 -29.21
N ASP A 538 26.24 15.66 -28.73
CA ASP A 538 26.74 14.57 -29.57
C ASP A 538 25.75 13.40 -29.66
N VAL A 539 24.93 13.20 -28.63
CA VAL A 539 24.06 12.02 -28.51
C VAL A 539 22.83 12.29 -27.65
N VAL A 540 21.70 11.70 -28.04
CA VAL A 540 20.46 11.69 -27.25
C VAL A 540 20.31 10.34 -26.54
N ILE A 541 20.07 10.39 -25.23
CA ILE A 541 19.95 9.20 -24.38
C ILE A 541 18.65 9.30 -23.55
N PRO A 542 17.69 8.38 -23.71
CA PRO A 542 16.49 8.36 -22.86
C PRO A 542 16.74 7.75 -21.49
N VAL A 543 15.98 8.22 -20.51
CA VAL A 543 15.73 7.52 -19.25
C VAL A 543 14.60 6.50 -19.44
N PRO A 544 14.89 5.19 -19.36
CA PRO A 544 13.89 4.18 -19.65
C PRO A 544 12.83 4.03 -18.54
N ASP A 545 11.58 3.66 -18.85
CA ASP A 545 11.11 3.17 -20.16
C ASP A 545 10.29 4.19 -20.96
N THR A 546 9.63 5.15 -20.29
CA THR A 546 8.60 6.02 -20.87
C THR A 546 9.17 6.99 -21.92
N SER A 547 10.30 7.63 -21.63
CA SER A 547 10.83 8.72 -22.46
C SER A 547 11.44 8.23 -23.78
N ARG A 548 11.60 6.92 -23.99
CA ARG A 548 12.16 6.35 -25.22
C ARG A 548 11.48 6.87 -26.48
N VAL A 549 10.15 6.95 -26.47
CA VAL A 549 9.36 7.39 -27.64
C VAL A 549 9.67 8.85 -27.97
N ALA A 550 9.58 9.73 -26.97
CA ALA A 550 9.86 11.15 -27.15
C ALA A 550 11.32 11.41 -27.52
N ALA A 551 12.27 10.72 -26.87
CA ALA A 551 13.70 10.86 -27.12
C ALA A 551 14.10 10.38 -28.52
N LEU A 552 13.48 9.31 -29.02
CA LEU A 552 13.73 8.81 -30.37
C LEU A 552 13.30 9.84 -31.42
N ASN A 553 12.07 10.37 -31.28
CA ASN A 553 11.55 11.42 -32.16
C ASN A 553 12.40 12.68 -32.10
N LEU A 554 12.77 13.11 -30.90
CA LEU A 554 13.65 14.25 -30.69
C LEU A 554 15.00 14.06 -31.39
N ALA A 555 15.64 12.90 -31.22
CA ALA A 555 16.92 12.60 -31.85
C ALA A 555 16.83 12.61 -33.38
N GLN A 556 15.75 12.06 -33.94
CA GLN A 556 15.50 12.08 -35.38
C GLN A 556 15.35 13.50 -35.92
N LYS A 557 14.57 14.34 -35.22
CA LYS A 557 14.32 15.72 -35.63
C LYS A 557 15.57 16.60 -35.51
N LEU A 558 16.37 16.42 -34.45
CA LEU A 558 17.68 17.08 -34.29
C LEU A 558 18.78 16.49 -35.18
N GLN A 559 18.52 15.37 -35.87
CA GLN A 559 19.52 14.62 -36.64
C GLN A 559 20.73 14.17 -35.81
N LEU A 560 20.48 13.82 -34.54
CA LEU A 560 21.50 13.35 -33.61
C LEU A 560 21.40 11.83 -33.41
N PRO A 561 22.52 11.14 -33.13
CA PRO A 561 22.50 9.73 -32.75
C PRO A 561 21.65 9.49 -31.50
N TYR A 562 20.74 8.50 -31.57
CA TYR A 562 20.05 7.94 -30.41
C TYR A 562 20.85 6.76 -29.84
N ARG A 563 21.07 6.72 -28.52
CA ARG A 563 21.75 5.61 -27.84
C ARG A 563 21.04 5.21 -26.55
N GLU A 564 20.96 3.91 -26.30
CA GLU A 564 20.54 3.39 -24.99
C GLU A 564 21.74 3.47 -24.02
N GLY A 565 21.91 4.63 -23.37
CA GLY A 565 22.91 4.81 -22.32
C GLY A 565 22.48 4.27 -20.95
N PHE A 566 21.17 4.17 -20.70
CA PHE A 566 20.62 3.63 -19.46
C PHE A 566 19.89 2.31 -19.69
N ILE A 567 20.21 1.30 -18.88
CA ILE A 567 19.49 0.04 -18.85
C ILE A 567 18.73 -0.05 -17.53
N LYS A 568 17.40 -0.18 -17.62
CA LYS A 568 16.54 -0.42 -16.47
C LYS A 568 16.64 -1.85 -16.00
N ASN A 569 16.91 -2.02 -14.71
CA ASN A 569 16.92 -3.34 -14.08
C ASN A 569 15.47 -3.79 -13.88
N ARG A 570 15.02 -4.76 -14.69
CA ARG A 570 13.62 -5.22 -14.73
C ARG A 570 13.19 -5.97 -13.47
N TYR A 571 14.12 -6.62 -12.78
CA TYR A 571 13.84 -7.54 -11.67
C TYR A 571 14.06 -6.94 -10.28
N VAL A 572 13.89 -5.62 -10.15
CA VAL A 572 14.12 -4.91 -8.89
C VAL A 572 12.84 -4.93 -8.06
N GLY A 573 12.90 -5.47 -6.85
CA GLY A 573 11.81 -5.38 -5.88
C GLY A 573 11.56 -3.93 -5.41
N ARG A 574 10.47 -3.70 -4.67
CA ARG A 574 10.15 -2.36 -4.16
C ARG A 574 11.33 -1.79 -3.36
N THR A 575 11.82 -0.62 -3.78
CA THR A 575 12.81 0.15 -3.02
C THR A 575 12.08 1.24 -2.26
N PHE A 576 12.08 1.15 -0.93
CA PHE A 576 11.51 2.20 -0.09
C PHE A 576 12.26 3.52 -0.29
N ILE A 577 11.52 4.64 -0.31
CA ILE A 577 12.12 5.99 -0.30
C ILE A 577 12.75 6.18 1.08
N MET A 578 14.06 6.00 1.16
CA MET A 578 14.81 6.16 2.40
C MET A 578 15.42 7.58 2.48
N PRO A 579 15.38 8.24 3.65
CA PRO A 579 16.06 9.53 3.84
C PRO A 579 17.59 9.34 3.82
N GLY A 580 18.31 10.16 3.05
CA GLY A 580 19.78 10.16 2.95
C GLY A 580 20.32 10.15 1.51
N GLN A 581 21.25 11.07 1.19
CA GLN A 581 21.86 11.27 -0.13
C GLN A 581 22.67 10.05 -0.63
N GLU A 582 23.48 9.41 0.21
CA GLU A 582 24.30 8.25 -0.19
C GLU A 582 23.47 7.01 -0.55
N MET A 583 22.41 6.76 0.21
CA MET A 583 21.56 5.59 0.00
C MET A 583 20.63 5.78 -1.22
N ARG A 584 20.31 7.04 -1.56
CA ARG A 584 19.68 7.40 -2.85
C ARG A 584 20.58 7.07 -4.04
N LYS A 585 21.89 7.38 -3.99
CA LYS A 585 22.84 6.98 -5.04
C LYS A 585 22.88 5.45 -5.24
N LYS A 586 22.87 4.67 -4.15
CA LYS A 586 22.75 3.20 -4.20
C LYS A 586 21.42 2.73 -4.81
N ASN A 587 20.30 3.40 -4.52
CA ASN A 587 18.99 3.05 -5.05
C ASN A 587 18.82 3.39 -6.54
N VAL A 588 19.42 4.47 -7.03
CA VAL A 588 19.43 4.79 -8.47
C VAL A 588 20.18 3.71 -9.25
N ARG A 589 21.38 3.32 -8.80
CA ARG A 589 22.14 2.21 -9.41
C ARG A 589 21.42 0.86 -9.35
N ARG A 590 20.56 0.65 -8.35
CA ARG A 590 19.68 -0.53 -8.29
C ARG A 590 18.60 -0.49 -9.37
N LYS A 591 18.08 0.68 -9.72
CA LYS A 591 16.99 0.83 -10.71
C LYS A 591 17.50 0.94 -12.15
N LEU A 592 18.59 1.67 -12.35
CA LEU A 592 19.16 2.00 -13.65
C LEU A 592 20.67 1.73 -13.63
N ASN A 593 21.18 1.12 -14.70
CA ASN A 593 22.60 0.97 -14.93
C ASN A 593 23.03 1.88 -16.09
N ALA A 594 24.08 2.67 -15.89
CA ALA A 594 24.62 3.55 -16.92
C ALA A 594 25.76 2.85 -17.68
N MET A 595 25.69 2.85 -19.01
CA MET A 595 26.72 2.29 -19.88
C MET A 595 27.81 3.31 -20.15
N ALA A 596 28.89 3.30 -19.37
CA ALA A 596 29.94 4.33 -19.39
C ALA A 596 30.48 4.67 -20.79
N LEU A 597 30.62 3.69 -21.69
CA LEU A 597 31.07 3.89 -23.07
C LEU A 597 30.14 4.79 -23.90
N GLU A 598 28.85 4.83 -23.57
CA GLU A 598 27.90 5.70 -24.26
C GLU A 598 28.02 7.17 -23.83
N PHE A 599 28.57 7.44 -22.64
CA PHE A 599 28.75 8.79 -22.08
C PHE A 599 30.18 9.33 -22.22
N SER A 600 31.19 8.46 -22.26
CA SER A 600 32.59 8.88 -22.18
C SER A 600 33.00 9.82 -23.32
N GLY A 601 33.42 11.04 -22.97
CA GLY A 601 33.93 12.04 -23.90
C GLY A 601 32.88 12.66 -24.83
N LYS A 602 31.60 12.66 -24.43
CA LYS A 602 30.49 13.20 -25.22
C LYS A 602 29.67 14.21 -24.42
N ASN A 603 29.12 15.19 -25.12
CA ASN A 603 28.04 16.05 -24.64
C ASN A 603 26.70 15.31 -24.82
N VAL A 604 26.04 14.95 -23.73
CA VAL A 604 24.89 14.06 -23.74
C VAL A 604 23.60 14.82 -23.43
N LEU A 605 22.60 14.69 -24.29
CA LEU A 605 21.24 15.13 -24.00
C LEU A 605 20.43 13.97 -23.40
N ILE A 606 20.15 14.07 -22.10
CA ILE A 606 19.32 13.10 -21.39
C ILE A 606 17.86 13.53 -21.47
N VAL A 607 16.99 12.62 -21.92
CA VAL A 607 15.54 12.87 -22.03
C VAL A 607 14.81 12.02 -21.01
N ASP A 608 14.06 12.65 -20.11
CA ASP A 608 13.19 11.99 -19.13
C ASP A 608 11.73 12.43 -19.34
N ASP A 609 10.78 11.66 -18.80
CA ASP A 609 9.34 11.96 -18.97
C ASP A 609 8.90 13.18 -18.15
N SER A 610 9.46 13.34 -16.96
CA SER A 610 9.07 14.38 -16.01
C SER A 610 10.12 14.52 -14.92
N ILE A 611 10.24 15.74 -14.38
CA ILE A 611 11.05 15.97 -13.19
C ILE A 611 10.12 16.33 -12.03
N VAL A 612 9.58 15.32 -11.35
CA VAL A 612 8.77 15.50 -10.12
C VAL A 612 9.60 16.15 -9.00
N ARG A 613 10.92 16.21 -9.15
CA ARG A 613 11.83 16.98 -8.32
C ARG A 613 12.69 17.92 -9.20
N GLY A 614 12.06 18.80 -9.99
CA GLY A 614 12.74 19.87 -10.74
C GLY A 614 11.82 20.66 -11.67
N HIS A 615 12.03 21.98 -11.71
CA HIS A 615 11.34 23.10 -12.37
C HIS A 615 9.82 23.18 -12.55
N CYS A 616 9.20 24.09 -11.80
CA CYS A 616 8.20 25.02 -12.28
C CYS A 616 8.03 26.09 -11.20
N ARG A 617 7.99 27.38 -11.58
CA ARG A 617 7.83 28.51 -10.64
C ARG A 617 6.66 28.32 -9.66
N LYS A 618 5.68 27.47 -10.00
CA LYS A 618 4.62 26.98 -9.11
C LYS A 618 4.21 25.55 -9.54
N LEU A 619 4.84 24.48 -9.04
CA LEU A 619 4.26 23.14 -9.15
C LEU A 619 3.28 22.89 -8.01
N TYR A 620 2.18 22.23 -8.34
CA TYR A 620 1.11 21.93 -7.41
C TYR A 620 0.92 20.42 -7.29
N SER A 621 0.42 19.97 -6.14
CA SER A 621 0.12 18.55 -5.95
C SER A 621 -1.09 18.16 -6.77
N ASN A 622 -1.04 17.01 -7.46
CA ASN A 622 -2.26 16.44 -8.02
C ASN A 622 -3.20 16.01 -6.88
N VAL A 623 -4.49 16.32 -7.02
CA VAL A 623 -5.54 16.01 -6.04
C VAL A 623 -6.67 15.16 -6.63
N TYR A 624 -6.48 14.70 -7.87
CA TYR A 624 -7.44 13.94 -8.66
C TYR A 624 -7.10 12.46 -8.76
N GLY A 625 -6.06 12.04 -8.05
CA GLY A 625 -5.72 10.64 -7.86
C GLY A 625 -4.32 10.28 -8.32
N ILE A 626 -3.50 11.20 -8.87
CA ILE A 626 -2.06 10.96 -9.11
C ILE A 626 -1.29 11.19 -7.82
N ASP A 627 -0.52 10.19 -7.35
CA ASP A 627 0.33 10.38 -6.18
C ASP A 627 1.53 11.24 -6.55
N MET A 628 1.55 12.45 -6.01
CA MET A 628 2.67 13.38 -6.09
C MET A 628 3.11 13.76 -4.68
N PRO A 629 4.42 13.98 -4.45
CA PRO A 629 4.90 14.42 -3.14
C PRO A 629 4.38 15.84 -2.80
N SER A 630 4.60 16.28 -1.56
CA SER A 630 4.22 17.64 -1.14
C SER A 630 4.95 18.71 -1.96
N ARG A 631 4.39 19.92 -2.10
CA ARG A 631 5.03 20.99 -2.90
C ARG A 631 6.44 21.30 -2.43
N ARG A 632 6.70 21.20 -1.12
CA ARG A 632 8.02 21.41 -0.49
C ARG A 632 9.07 20.35 -0.86
N GLU A 633 8.64 19.16 -1.27
CA GLU A 633 9.52 18.07 -1.70
C GLU A 633 9.80 18.10 -3.21
N LEU A 634 9.05 18.90 -3.96
CA LEU A 634 9.32 19.19 -5.37
C LEU A 634 10.51 20.16 -5.42
N VAL A 635 11.69 19.68 -5.80
CA VAL A 635 12.91 20.52 -6.01
C VAL A 635 12.65 21.69 -6.96
N ALA A 636 11.65 21.53 -7.80
CA ALA A 636 11.14 22.50 -8.73
C ALA A 636 10.51 23.75 -8.12
N PHE A 637 9.95 23.60 -6.92
CA PHE A 637 9.06 24.57 -6.31
C PHE A 637 9.82 25.84 -5.92
N GLY A 638 9.41 26.96 -6.51
CA GLY A 638 10.02 28.26 -6.25
C GLY A 638 11.44 28.45 -6.82
N ARG A 639 11.84 27.67 -7.83
CA ARG A 639 13.16 27.75 -8.48
C ARG A 639 13.07 27.96 -9.99
N ASP A 640 14.07 28.63 -10.57
CA ASP A 640 14.24 28.79 -12.02
C ASP A 640 15.08 27.64 -12.63
N THR A 641 15.14 27.58 -13.97
CA THR A 641 15.83 26.49 -14.69
C THR A 641 17.28 26.33 -14.24
N ASP A 642 17.98 27.45 -14.03
CA ASP A 642 19.40 27.48 -13.66
C ASP A 642 19.63 26.96 -12.24
N SER A 643 18.77 27.35 -11.29
CA SER A 643 18.81 26.83 -9.93
C SER A 643 18.52 25.33 -9.89
N ILE A 644 17.64 24.83 -10.76
CA ILE A 644 17.40 23.39 -10.89
C ILE A 644 18.57 22.67 -11.53
N ALA A 645 19.15 23.20 -12.61
CA ALA A 645 20.34 22.66 -13.25
C ALA A 645 21.49 22.51 -12.23
N SER A 646 21.77 23.57 -11.47
CA SER A 646 22.74 23.56 -10.38
C SER A 646 22.39 22.54 -9.28
N THR A 647 21.11 22.43 -8.90
CA THR A 647 20.68 21.49 -7.85
C THR A 647 20.88 20.03 -8.25
N ILE A 648 20.59 19.69 -9.52
CA ILE A 648 20.69 18.31 -10.00
C ILE A 648 22.07 17.99 -10.57
N GLY A 649 22.95 19.00 -10.70
CA GLY A 649 24.29 18.87 -11.26
C GLY A 649 24.28 18.68 -12.78
N ALA A 650 23.33 19.29 -13.48
CA ALA A 650 23.27 19.33 -14.94
C ALA A 650 23.84 20.65 -15.46
N ASP A 651 24.49 20.62 -16.63
CA ASP A 651 25.00 21.82 -17.30
C ASP A 651 23.88 22.74 -17.76
N LEU A 652 22.78 22.14 -18.22
CA LEU A 652 21.58 22.82 -18.70
C LEU A 652 20.35 21.94 -18.46
N VAL A 653 19.21 22.56 -18.18
CA VAL A 653 17.92 21.87 -18.09
C VAL A 653 16.89 22.60 -18.94
N ILE A 654 16.24 21.85 -19.82
CA ILE A 654 15.23 22.34 -20.76
C ILE A 654 13.91 21.62 -20.45
N PHE A 655 12.81 22.37 -20.40
CA PHE A 655 11.48 21.82 -20.17
C PHE A 655 10.61 22.02 -21.41
N GLN A 656 9.72 21.07 -21.65
CA GLN A 656 8.63 21.26 -22.59
C GLN A 656 7.77 22.46 -22.13
N THR A 657 7.40 23.34 -23.05
CA THR A 657 6.42 24.38 -22.73
C THR A 657 5.04 23.77 -22.53
N LEU A 658 4.23 24.31 -21.60
CA LEU A 658 2.87 23.81 -21.38
C LEU A 658 1.97 23.93 -22.63
N PRO A 659 2.00 25.04 -23.41
CA PRO A 659 1.23 25.13 -24.65
C PRO A 659 1.59 24.03 -25.65
N ASP A 660 2.88 23.75 -25.82
CA ASP A 660 3.33 22.69 -26.73
C ASP A 660 2.93 21.32 -26.22
N LEU A 661 3.06 21.04 -24.92
CA LEU A 661 2.60 19.78 -24.32
C LEU A 661 1.11 19.54 -24.61
N VAL A 662 0.27 20.56 -24.39
CA VAL A 662 -1.17 20.49 -24.65
C VAL A 662 -1.42 20.24 -26.13
N GLU A 663 -0.72 20.94 -27.03
CA GLU A 663 -0.91 20.80 -28.47
C GLU A 663 -0.37 19.47 -29.02
N SER A 664 0.70 18.91 -28.45
CA SER A 664 1.22 17.56 -28.74
C SER A 664 0.18 16.47 -28.48
N VAL A 665 -0.78 16.71 -27.57
CA VAL A 665 -1.89 15.79 -27.30
C VAL A 665 -3.12 16.18 -28.12
N ARG A 666 -3.55 17.44 -28.03
CA ARG A 666 -4.78 17.97 -28.64
C ARG A 666 -4.84 17.83 -30.16
N GLN A 667 -3.70 17.85 -30.85
CA GLN A 667 -3.68 17.72 -32.30
C GLN A 667 -4.33 16.41 -32.81
N PHE A 668 -4.36 15.36 -31.98
CA PHE A 668 -4.96 14.06 -32.32
C PHE A 668 -6.45 13.97 -32.00
N ASN A 669 -6.98 14.87 -31.16
CA ASN A 669 -8.42 15.04 -30.96
C ASN A 669 -8.74 16.51 -30.62
N ARG A 670 -9.25 17.24 -31.62
CA ARG A 670 -9.60 18.66 -31.52
C ARG A 670 -10.89 18.93 -30.74
N GLU A 671 -11.68 17.90 -30.44
CA GLU A 671 -12.89 18.04 -29.61
C GLU A 671 -12.55 18.31 -28.14
N ILE A 672 -11.34 17.96 -27.70
CA ILE A 672 -10.84 18.26 -26.36
C ILE A 672 -10.41 19.74 -26.32
N GLY A 673 -11.25 20.57 -25.70
CA GLY A 673 -11.00 22.01 -25.56
C GLY A 673 -9.87 22.35 -24.59
N THR A 674 -9.74 21.59 -23.50
CA THR A 674 -8.71 21.78 -22.46
C THR A 674 -8.33 20.45 -21.83
N PHE A 675 -7.23 20.43 -21.07
CA PHE A 675 -6.81 19.31 -20.24
C PHE A 675 -6.77 19.74 -18.77
N ASP A 676 -6.78 18.76 -17.87
CA ASP A 676 -6.37 19.02 -16.49
C ASP A 676 -4.84 19.17 -16.45
N CYS A 677 -4.40 20.41 -16.31
CA CYS A 677 -3.00 20.81 -16.16
C CYS A 677 -2.69 21.31 -14.74
N SER A 678 -3.52 20.97 -13.74
CA SER A 678 -3.44 21.52 -12.38
C SER A 678 -2.07 21.37 -11.73
N VAL A 679 -1.33 20.30 -12.04
CA VAL A 679 0.03 20.07 -11.56
C VAL A 679 1.02 21.14 -12.03
N PHE A 680 0.77 21.74 -13.20
CA PHE A 680 1.60 22.78 -13.82
C PHE A 680 1.09 24.20 -13.55
N THR A 681 -0.23 24.40 -13.52
CA THR A 681 -0.84 25.75 -13.42
C THR A 681 -1.34 26.08 -12.02
N GLY A 682 -1.78 25.08 -11.26
CA GLY A 682 -2.51 25.23 -10.00
C GLY A 682 -4.00 25.49 -10.20
N ASP A 683 -4.46 25.46 -11.45
CA ASP A 683 -5.87 25.67 -11.78
C ASP A 683 -6.59 24.32 -11.77
N TYR A 684 -7.30 24.05 -10.67
CA TYR A 684 -8.05 22.82 -10.48
C TYR A 684 -9.45 22.92 -11.09
N VAL A 685 -9.69 22.19 -12.18
CA VAL A 685 -10.92 22.28 -13.01
C VAL A 685 -12.23 22.01 -12.25
N THR A 686 -12.22 21.21 -11.18
CA THR A 686 -13.43 20.94 -10.37
C THR A 686 -13.81 22.09 -9.43
N GLY A 687 -12.91 23.07 -9.25
CA GLY A 687 -12.99 24.06 -8.17
C GLY A 687 -12.86 23.43 -6.78
N GLY A 688 -12.90 24.25 -5.73
CA GLY A 688 -12.89 23.78 -4.33
C GLY A 688 -11.53 23.32 -3.80
N VAL A 689 -10.45 23.57 -4.56
CA VAL A 689 -9.07 23.33 -4.15
C VAL A 689 -8.42 24.68 -3.91
N ASP A 690 -8.24 25.05 -2.65
CA ASP A 690 -7.58 26.29 -2.24
C ASP A 690 -6.28 26.01 -1.47
N GLU A 691 -5.56 27.07 -1.12
CA GLU A 691 -4.32 26.96 -0.37
C GLU A 691 -4.53 26.28 1.01
N GLY A 692 -5.71 26.46 1.62
CA GLY A 692 -6.08 25.81 2.87
C GLY A 692 -6.19 24.29 2.73
N TYR A 693 -6.83 23.82 1.66
CA TYR A 693 -6.94 22.41 1.31
C TYR A 693 -5.56 21.80 1.02
N LEU A 694 -4.72 22.49 0.22
CA LEU A 694 -3.36 22.02 -0.07
C LEU A 694 -2.49 21.95 1.19
N ALA A 695 -2.53 22.96 2.05
CA ALA A 695 -1.81 22.95 3.32
C ALA A 695 -2.28 21.82 4.25
N HIS A 696 -3.59 21.54 4.27
CA HIS A 696 -4.14 20.41 5.02
C HIS A 696 -3.61 19.07 4.49
N LEU A 697 -3.61 18.86 3.16
CA LEU A 697 -3.03 17.68 2.53
C LEU A 697 -1.54 17.48 2.86
N GLU A 698 -0.78 18.57 2.83
CA GLU A 698 0.66 18.54 3.17
C GLU A 698 0.90 18.17 4.64
N GLY A 699 0.08 18.69 5.55
CA GLY A 699 0.11 18.31 6.97
C GLY A 699 -0.13 16.81 7.18
N LEU A 700 -1.16 16.26 6.53
CA LEU A 700 -1.48 14.83 6.61
C LEU A 700 -0.33 13.94 6.09
N ARG A 701 0.32 14.34 4.99
CA ARG A 701 1.47 13.61 4.45
C ARG A 701 2.67 13.65 5.40
N ALA A 702 2.95 14.79 6.03
CA ALA A 702 4.05 14.92 7.00
C ALA A 702 3.85 14.02 8.23
N ASP A 703 2.61 13.86 8.68
CA ASP A 703 2.28 13.00 9.82
C ASP A 703 2.37 11.52 9.44
N ASN A 704 1.88 11.14 8.25
CA ASN A 704 2.06 9.80 7.70
C ASN A 704 3.54 9.43 7.47
N ALA A 705 4.35 10.39 7.01
CA ALA A 705 5.79 10.20 6.85
C ALA A 705 6.48 10.00 8.19
N ARG A 706 6.16 10.82 9.22
CA ARG A 706 6.68 10.65 10.59
C ARG A 706 6.32 9.29 11.19
N GLY A 707 5.09 8.81 10.96
CA GLY A 707 4.68 7.45 11.34
C GLY A 707 5.50 6.34 10.65
N LYS A 708 5.92 6.55 9.39
CA LYS A 708 6.81 5.62 8.66
C LYS A 708 8.27 5.68 9.13
N THR A 709 8.81 6.86 9.47
CA THR A 709 10.21 6.99 9.89
C THR A 709 10.47 6.32 11.24
N LEU A 710 9.51 6.37 12.16
CA LEU A 710 9.56 5.65 13.44
C LEU A 710 9.46 4.12 13.29
N GLY A 711 8.87 3.61 12.20
CA GLY A 711 8.80 2.17 11.91
C GLY A 711 9.87 1.63 10.94
N GLY A 712 10.69 2.50 10.35
CA GLY A 712 11.56 2.15 9.20
C GLY A 712 13.07 2.24 9.42
N MET A 713 13.54 2.71 10.58
CA MET A 713 14.98 2.77 10.88
C MET A 713 15.51 1.41 11.38
N VAL A 714 15.65 0.45 10.47
CA VAL A 714 16.57 -0.69 10.66
C VAL A 714 17.45 -0.74 9.41
N ASN A 715 18.61 -0.11 9.50
CA ASN A 715 19.56 -0.02 8.39
C ASN A 715 20.55 -1.20 8.47
N VAL A 716 20.52 -2.08 7.48
CA VAL A 716 21.55 -3.11 7.27
C VAL A 716 22.54 -2.55 6.24
N GLN A 717 23.78 -2.31 6.66
CA GLN A 717 24.92 -2.16 5.73
C GLN A 717 25.79 -3.42 5.76
N PRO A 718 26.26 -3.90 4.58
CA PRO A 718 27.27 -4.95 4.46
C PRO A 718 28.66 -4.36 4.10
N ALA A 719 29.73 -4.86 4.74
CA ALA A 719 31.02 -5.17 4.10
C ALA A 719 32.01 -5.85 5.08
N ASN A 720 32.54 -7.01 4.69
CA ASN A 720 33.93 -7.42 5.01
C ASN A 720 34.87 -6.43 4.28
N GLY A 721 36.05 -6.02 4.74
CA GLY A 721 36.83 -6.30 5.94
C GLY A 721 38.17 -5.54 5.86
N ALA A 722 38.81 -5.28 7.01
CA ALA A 722 40.25 -5.45 7.32
C ALA A 722 40.67 -4.50 8.48
N PRO A 723 41.91 -4.59 8.99
CA PRO A 723 42.48 -5.59 9.86
C PRO A 723 42.29 -5.24 11.36
N ILE A 724 42.49 -6.24 12.23
CA ILE A 724 42.50 -6.08 13.69
C ILE A 724 43.93 -5.82 14.13
N ASN A 725 44.18 -4.69 14.80
CA ASN A 725 45.36 -4.53 15.66
C ASN A 725 44.95 -4.84 17.11
N GLY A 726 45.64 -5.80 17.71
CA GLY A 726 45.53 -6.15 19.11
C GLY A 726 46.90 -6.36 19.74
N ALA A 727 47.26 -5.41 20.61
CA ALA A 727 48.13 -5.50 21.79
C ALA A 727 49.65 -5.71 21.62
N GLY A 728 50.42 -4.82 22.26
CA GLY A 728 51.80 -5.10 22.61
C GLY A 728 52.62 -3.92 23.18
N THR A 729 52.67 -3.85 24.51
CA THR A 729 53.84 -3.43 25.34
C THR A 729 54.26 -1.95 25.50
N ARG A 730 54.33 -1.57 26.80
CA ARG A 730 55.35 -0.77 27.52
C ARG A 730 55.91 0.50 26.88
N GLY A 731 55.80 1.62 27.60
CA GLY A 731 56.69 2.76 27.44
C GLY A 731 56.16 4.01 28.15
N SER A 732 56.99 4.60 28.98
CA SER A 732 56.72 5.72 29.88
C SER A 732 56.74 7.10 29.23
N ASN A 733 56.36 8.08 30.04
CA ASN A 733 56.53 9.54 29.94
C ASN A 733 55.35 10.28 29.26
N ASP A 734 54.97 11.52 29.58
CA ASP A 734 55.00 12.45 30.72
C ASP A 734 54.49 13.79 30.11
N VAL A 735 53.69 14.58 30.83
CA VAL A 735 53.43 16.05 30.60
C VAL A 735 52.66 16.41 29.29
N THR A 736 51.64 17.28 29.17
CA THR A 736 51.21 18.53 29.85
C THR A 736 49.77 18.90 29.45
N LEU A 737 49.11 19.70 30.28
CA LEU A 737 47.89 20.47 30.01
C LEU A 737 48.11 21.69 29.08
N GLY A 738 47.02 22.13 28.41
CA GLY A 738 46.80 23.51 27.93
C GLY A 738 45.58 23.58 26.99
N SER A 739 44.38 23.98 27.43
CA SER A 739 43.83 25.36 27.58
C SER A 739 43.70 26.17 26.28
N GLY A 740 42.47 26.53 25.90
CA GLY A 740 42.19 27.66 24.99
C GLY A 740 40.90 27.53 24.15
N ALA A 741 39.87 28.31 24.49
CA ALA A 741 38.79 28.77 23.58
C ALA A 741 39.14 30.22 23.09
N PRO A 742 38.41 30.95 22.20
CA PRO A 742 37.14 30.71 21.47
C PRO A 742 37.21 31.19 19.95
N PRO A 743 36.25 31.93 19.32
CA PRO A 743 35.35 31.47 18.22
C PRO A 743 35.45 32.22 16.84
N ILE A 744 34.56 31.83 15.89
CA ILE A 744 34.06 32.52 14.66
C ILE A 744 34.70 32.13 13.30
N GLY A 745 33.86 31.85 12.28
CA GLY A 745 34.22 32.07 10.86
C GLY A 745 33.45 31.27 9.79
N ASN A 746 32.78 31.99 8.87
CA ASN A 746 32.24 31.49 7.59
C ASN A 746 33.34 30.97 6.63
N GLY A 747 33.01 29.97 5.80
CA GLY A 747 33.78 29.50 4.63
C GLY A 747 33.34 28.06 4.30
N SER A 748 32.56 27.84 3.22
CA SER A 748 33.01 27.52 1.85
C SER A 748 33.57 26.10 1.69
N ASP A 749 33.12 25.46 0.60
CA ASP A 749 33.43 24.12 0.08
C ASP A 749 32.66 22.92 0.65
N ASP A 750 31.84 22.33 -0.23
CA ASP A 750 31.99 20.92 -0.62
C ASP A 750 31.15 20.65 -1.88
N THR A 751 31.68 21.06 -3.03
CA THR A 751 31.33 20.54 -4.35
C THR A 751 31.87 19.11 -4.47
N VAL A 752 31.00 18.12 -4.72
CA VAL A 752 31.44 16.74 -5.02
C VAL A 752 31.03 16.37 -6.44
N GLY A 753 31.94 16.68 -7.36
CA GLY A 753 31.97 16.17 -8.73
C GLY A 753 32.38 14.70 -8.78
N LEU A 754 31.85 13.98 -9.77
CA LEU A 754 32.26 12.62 -10.13
C LEU A 754 33.56 12.68 -10.95
N HIS A 755 34.71 12.73 -10.28
CA HIS A 755 35.99 12.43 -10.90
C HIS A 755 36.33 10.95 -10.70
N ASN A 756 36.35 10.18 -11.79
CA ASN A 756 37.03 8.88 -11.83
C ASN A 756 38.35 9.06 -12.59
N THR A 757 39.46 9.12 -11.87
CA THR A 757 40.81 8.91 -12.44
C THR A 757 41.12 7.41 -12.42
N PHE A 758 41.39 6.84 -13.59
CA PHE A 758 41.94 5.49 -13.71
C PHE A 758 43.44 5.64 -14.00
N ASN A 759 44.29 5.25 -13.04
CA ASN A 759 45.73 5.15 -13.30
C ASN A 759 45.99 3.83 -14.02
N SER A 760 46.55 3.95 -15.22
CA SER A 760 47.09 2.86 -16.01
C SER A 760 48.35 2.27 -15.37
N SER A 761 48.36 0.96 -15.21
CA SER A 761 49.55 0.12 -15.30
C SER A 761 49.26 -1.02 -16.24
#